data_AF-A0A0C9PPY8-F1
#
_entry.id   AF-A0A0C9PPY8-F1
#
_cell.length_a   1.000
_cell.length_b   1.000
_cell.length_c   1.000
_cell.angle_alpha   90.00
_cell.angle_beta   90.00
_cell.angle_gamma   90.00
#
_symmetry.space_group_name_H-M   'P 1'
#
loop_
_entity.id
_entity.type
_entity.pdbx_description
1 polymer ?
#
loop_
_entity_poly.entity_id
_entity_poly.type
_entity_poly.pdbx_seq_one_letter_code
_entity_poly.pdbx_strand_id
1 'polypeptide(L)'
;MADEAVRAVQKWLNKTYGSVPGFVAAPENGQTGWPTIYSLRMGLQHEIGISAIGEGFGDTTKNALAPVVGSLKPGYKGNIAQLIQGAFWCKGISPVDFNNEFTNNTLNAVKELQQDAGIAADGSVTVAFMAALFDMAAFVLVSSGDAKVRTMQQALNRKFSGELQELMPCDGVYQRATNTALIYALQRAIGMSSAQANGNYGPGTIAATPTVNQGANSDVVQVIQYGLYVNGFYTGAFDGYFSSDVATAVVAFRKFMNLPPFNSTADLTVIKGLLTSNGNTNRDSNTFDTATQLSAAQAKQLKQFDFSIVARYLTGSVGAGAAERDKYLTSTELANLTEAGLKVVPIYEDGGYELDYFSLQQGIHDGFVASSTAAKLGFPAATTIYFAVDVDVQSGDIDGTIIPYFRGISQAMNNSIFKIGIYGTRNVCNRVTAASGTNILYSYVADMSYGWSGNLGFKMPKNWAFDQFVEYSAAGVDIDQVASSGKDQGSGTFKVDPNAVRLEFARTLINNAYQLKPLQPDIPTLEVDGPEIHVSTILAEFYIKLSSTFASNDSGAPLGFTISNGKLGTQVQSEIDKFKEAHEAARNFDFTALLGTLGPMIGNGNLKVGMSTKNGMLGFKVVCESTTKVVTNGQQENVTTSLSIEIYTKPNGLGIPAEDYKPIYVPVSEHEPNLEWIPWAAGAVVLIATIIMAPEVAATLVGTAAKLLPATFIAA
;
A
#
# COMPACT_ATOMS: atom_id res chain seq x y z
N MET A 1 -26.18 -8.49 -12.07
CA MET A 1 -27.32 -9.17 -12.75
C MET A 1 -27.05 -9.08 -14.25
N ALA A 2 -27.35 -10.11 -15.03
CA ALA A 2 -27.10 -10.09 -16.47
C ALA A 2 -28.15 -9.21 -17.18
N ASP A 3 -27.69 -8.38 -18.11
CA ASP A 3 -28.51 -7.57 -19.01
C ASP A 3 -28.65 -8.30 -20.35
N GLU A 4 -29.89 -8.61 -20.74
CA GLU A 4 -30.17 -9.34 -21.98
C GLU A 4 -29.88 -8.52 -23.24
N ALA A 5 -29.97 -7.18 -23.18
CA ALA A 5 -29.58 -6.33 -24.29
C ALA A 5 -28.06 -6.38 -24.48
N VAL A 6 -27.28 -6.30 -23.40
CA VAL A 6 -25.82 -6.49 -23.45
C VAL A 6 -25.47 -7.89 -23.98
N ARG A 7 -26.20 -8.93 -23.54
CA ARG A 7 -25.98 -10.30 -24.07
C ARG A 7 -26.26 -10.40 -25.56
N ALA A 8 -27.30 -9.73 -26.05
CA ALA A 8 -27.62 -9.67 -27.47
C ALA A 8 -26.49 -9.00 -28.27
N VAL A 9 -25.89 -7.93 -27.74
CA VAL A 9 -24.72 -7.26 -28.32
C VAL A 9 -23.54 -8.22 -28.41
N GLN A 10 -23.20 -8.91 -27.31
CA GLN A 10 -22.09 -9.86 -27.25
C GLN A 10 -22.24 -10.99 -28.29
N LYS A 11 -23.43 -11.60 -28.36
CA LYS A 11 -23.76 -12.62 -29.35
C LYS A 11 -23.63 -12.12 -30.79
N TRP A 12 -24.13 -10.92 -31.05
CA TRP A 12 -24.07 -10.32 -32.38
C TRP A 12 -22.63 -10.02 -32.79
N LEU A 13 -21.79 -9.48 -31.89
CA LEU A 13 -20.38 -9.24 -32.14
C LEU A 13 -19.65 -10.53 -32.51
N ASN A 14 -19.82 -11.58 -31.72
CA ASN A 14 -19.19 -12.88 -31.96
C ASN A 14 -19.63 -13.49 -33.30
N LYS A 15 -20.92 -13.39 -33.63
CA LYS A 15 -21.46 -13.89 -34.90
C LYS A 15 -20.95 -13.09 -36.10
N THR A 16 -20.83 -11.77 -35.97
CA THR A 16 -20.55 -10.87 -37.10
C THR A 16 -19.06 -10.77 -37.39
N TYR A 17 -18.23 -10.71 -36.34
CA TYR A 17 -16.80 -10.45 -36.46
C TYR A 17 -15.92 -11.63 -36.01
N GLY A 18 -16.48 -12.73 -35.51
CA GLY A 18 -15.71 -13.87 -34.97
C GLY A 18 -14.76 -14.54 -35.97
N SER A 19 -14.98 -14.35 -37.28
CA SER A 19 -14.08 -14.83 -38.34
C SER A 19 -13.07 -13.78 -38.82
N VAL A 20 -13.13 -12.54 -38.30
CA VAL A 20 -12.21 -11.46 -38.67
C VAL A 20 -10.85 -11.69 -38.00
N PRO A 21 -9.73 -11.72 -38.75
CA PRO A 21 -8.41 -11.89 -38.17
C PRO A 21 -8.09 -10.85 -37.10
N GLY A 22 -7.68 -11.32 -35.92
CA GLY A 22 -7.34 -10.47 -34.76
C GLY A 22 -8.53 -10.12 -33.85
N PHE A 23 -9.76 -10.52 -34.20
CA PHE A 23 -10.91 -10.28 -33.34
C PHE A 23 -10.92 -11.24 -32.13
N VAL A 24 -11.15 -10.71 -30.93
CA VAL A 24 -11.35 -11.49 -29.70
C VAL A 24 -12.84 -11.50 -29.35
N ALA A 25 -13.39 -12.68 -29.07
CA ALA A 25 -14.81 -12.85 -28.76
C ALA A 25 -15.20 -12.23 -27.41
N ALA A 26 -16.36 -11.58 -27.38
CA ALA A 26 -16.96 -11.06 -26.17
C ALA A 26 -17.55 -12.21 -25.33
N PRO A 27 -17.45 -12.16 -23.99
CA PRO A 27 -18.09 -13.16 -23.13
C PRO A 27 -19.61 -12.97 -23.14
N GLU A 28 -20.39 -13.95 -23.60
CA GLU A 28 -21.87 -13.84 -23.73
C GLU A 28 -22.65 -13.93 -22.39
N ASN A 29 -22.12 -13.30 -21.36
CA ASN A 29 -22.63 -13.38 -19.99
C ASN A 29 -23.68 -12.29 -19.66
N GLY A 30 -23.90 -11.33 -20.56
CA GLY A 30 -24.79 -10.18 -20.33
C GLY A 30 -24.21 -9.15 -19.36
N GLN A 31 -22.90 -9.16 -19.13
CA GLN A 31 -22.21 -8.18 -18.29
C GLN A 31 -21.42 -7.21 -19.18
N THR A 32 -21.60 -5.92 -18.95
CA THR A 32 -20.69 -4.91 -19.51
C THR A 32 -19.29 -5.07 -18.90
N GLY A 33 -18.28 -4.54 -19.58
CA GLY A 33 -16.88 -4.59 -19.13
C GLY A 33 -15.88 -4.51 -20.27
N TRP A 34 -14.59 -4.40 -19.92
CA TRP A 34 -13.50 -4.25 -20.88
C TRP A 34 -13.51 -5.28 -22.01
N PRO A 35 -13.70 -6.61 -21.78
CA PRO A 35 -13.75 -7.58 -22.87
C PRO A 35 -14.85 -7.29 -23.92
N THR A 36 -16.02 -6.83 -23.48
CA THR A 36 -17.12 -6.44 -24.37
C THR A 36 -16.78 -5.15 -25.12
N ILE A 37 -16.21 -4.15 -24.43
CA ILE A 37 -15.77 -2.89 -25.06
C ILE A 37 -14.64 -3.11 -26.07
N TYR A 38 -13.67 -3.98 -25.78
CA TYR A 38 -12.61 -4.35 -26.72
C TYR A 38 -13.18 -4.98 -27.99
N SER A 39 -14.14 -5.89 -27.85
CA SER A 39 -14.84 -6.51 -28.97
C SER A 39 -15.59 -5.45 -29.82
N LEU A 40 -16.28 -4.50 -29.18
CA LEU A 40 -16.91 -3.36 -29.86
C LEU A 40 -15.89 -2.49 -30.62
N ARG A 41 -14.73 -2.20 -30.02
CA ARG A 41 -13.65 -1.44 -30.65
C ARG A 41 -13.08 -2.16 -31.87
N MET A 42 -12.80 -3.46 -31.75
CA MET A 42 -12.29 -4.28 -32.84
C MET A 42 -13.28 -4.36 -34.01
N GLY A 43 -14.57 -4.52 -33.71
CA GLY A 43 -15.63 -4.44 -34.72
C GLY A 43 -15.66 -3.07 -35.41
N LEU A 44 -15.59 -1.97 -34.65
CA LEU A 44 -15.55 -0.62 -35.20
C LEU A 44 -14.33 -0.39 -36.11
N GLN A 45 -13.15 -0.81 -35.65
CA GLN A 45 -11.90 -0.72 -36.41
C GLN A 45 -11.99 -1.48 -37.74
N HIS A 46 -12.59 -2.68 -37.75
CA HIS A 46 -12.84 -3.43 -38.98
C HIS A 46 -13.73 -2.64 -39.96
N GLU A 47 -14.86 -2.10 -39.46
CA GLU A 47 -15.83 -1.36 -40.28
C GLU A 47 -15.26 -0.05 -40.86
N ILE A 48 -14.27 0.56 -40.20
CA ILE A 48 -13.56 1.76 -40.70
C ILE A 48 -12.26 1.42 -41.46
N GLY A 49 -12.03 0.14 -41.78
CA GLY A 49 -10.96 -0.29 -42.67
C GLY A 49 -9.56 -0.41 -42.04
N ILE A 50 -9.45 -0.52 -40.72
CA ILE A 50 -8.17 -0.73 -40.03
C ILE A 50 -7.78 -2.22 -40.09
N SER A 51 -6.52 -2.49 -40.44
CA SER A 51 -5.89 -3.80 -40.36
C SER A 51 -4.40 -3.65 -40.04
N ALA A 52 -3.83 -4.34 -39.05
CA ALA A 52 -4.49 -5.25 -38.10
C ALA A 52 -5.34 -4.49 -37.06
N ILE A 53 -6.46 -5.09 -36.64
CA ILE A 53 -7.31 -4.57 -35.56
C ILE A 53 -6.73 -4.89 -34.17
N GLY A 54 -7.19 -4.20 -33.14
CA GLY A 54 -6.83 -4.45 -31.74
C GLY A 54 -7.72 -3.74 -30.73
N GLU A 55 -7.43 -3.92 -29.45
CA GLU A 55 -8.28 -3.49 -28.32
C GLU A 55 -8.27 -1.97 -28.04
N GLY A 56 -7.33 -1.24 -28.64
CA GLY A 56 -7.10 0.19 -28.39
C GLY A 56 -8.06 1.14 -29.11
N PHE A 57 -8.09 2.40 -28.67
CA PHE A 57 -8.75 3.51 -29.36
C PHE A 57 -7.78 4.69 -29.47
N GLY A 58 -6.69 4.48 -30.23
CA GLY A 58 -5.62 5.46 -30.41
C GLY A 58 -5.81 6.34 -31.65
N ASP A 59 -4.77 7.09 -32.00
CA ASP A 59 -4.78 8.03 -33.13
C ASP A 59 -5.11 7.36 -34.47
N THR A 60 -4.70 6.12 -34.69
CA THR A 60 -5.08 5.35 -35.89
C THR A 60 -6.61 5.23 -36.02
N THR A 61 -7.30 4.87 -34.93
CA THR A 61 -8.76 4.78 -34.88
C THR A 61 -9.41 6.14 -35.02
N LYS A 62 -8.89 7.16 -34.33
CA LYS A 62 -9.39 8.55 -34.40
C LYS A 62 -9.30 9.10 -35.83
N ASN A 63 -8.18 8.89 -36.51
CA ASN A 63 -7.94 9.35 -37.88
C ASN A 63 -8.83 8.64 -38.91
N ALA A 64 -9.02 7.32 -38.76
CA ALA A 64 -9.91 6.55 -39.64
C ALA A 64 -11.39 6.90 -39.43
N LEU A 65 -11.79 7.32 -38.22
CA LEU A 65 -13.15 7.79 -37.93
C LEU A 65 -13.44 9.20 -38.46
N ALA A 66 -12.45 10.08 -38.55
CA ALA A 66 -12.64 11.48 -38.95
C ALA A 66 -13.47 11.67 -40.23
N PRO A 67 -13.25 10.92 -41.34
CA PRO A 67 -14.09 11.05 -42.54
C PRO A 67 -15.47 10.40 -42.42
N VAL A 68 -15.71 9.54 -41.42
CA VAL A 68 -16.94 8.73 -41.27
C VAL A 68 -17.98 9.43 -40.41
N VAL A 69 -17.57 10.07 -39.31
CA VAL A 69 -18.48 10.52 -38.24
C VAL A 69 -19.58 11.48 -38.70
N GLY A 70 -19.32 12.34 -39.70
CA GLY A 70 -20.31 13.27 -40.25
C GLY A 70 -21.48 12.60 -40.99
N SER A 71 -21.34 11.30 -41.32
CA SER A 71 -22.40 10.50 -41.96
C SER A 71 -23.30 9.76 -40.95
N LEU A 72 -22.89 9.65 -39.69
CA LEU A 72 -23.55 8.86 -38.64
C LEU A 72 -24.71 9.65 -38.02
N LYS A 73 -25.85 9.65 -38.73
CA LYS A 73 -27.08 10.38 -38.37
C LYS A 73 -28.31 9.64 -38.89
N PRO A 74 -29.55 10.06 -38.53
CA PRO A 74 -30.76 9.39 -38.99
C PRO A 74 -30.77 9.08 -40.49
N GLY A 75 -31.01 7.81 -40.83
CA GLY A 75 -31.01 7.29 -42.20
C GLY A 75 -29.70 6.61 -42.64
N TYR A 76 -28.62 6.69 -41.84
CA TYR A 76 -27.43 5.87 -42.07
C TYR A 76 -27.74 4.38 -41.89
N LYS A 77 -27.21 3.54 -42.78
CA LYS A 77 -27.35 2.08 -42.73
C LYS A 77 -25.98 1.40 -42.81
N GLY A 78 -25.66 0.57 -41.82
CA GLY A 78 -24.41 -0.18 -41.73
C GLY A 78 -24.12 -0.65 -40.31
N ASN A 79 -23.16 -1.57 -40.16
CA ASN A 79 -22.85 -2.17 -38.86
C ASN A 79 -22.33 -1.13 -37.84
N ILE A 80 -21.77 -0.01 -38.28
CA ILE A 80 -21.38 1.10 -37.38
C ILE A 80 -22.57 1.60 -36.56
N ALA A 81 -23.79 1.66 -37.11
CA ALA A 81 -24.98 2.03 -36.35
C ALA A 81 -25.28 0.99 -35.25
N GLN A 82 -25.17 -0.30 -35.58
CA GLN A 82 -25.40 -1.38 -34.63
C GLN A 82 -24.32 -1.44 -33.53
N LEU A 83 -23.07 -1.12 -33.88
CA LEU A 83 -21.97 -0.96 -32.93
C LEU A 83 -22.23 0.22 -31.97
N ILE A 84 -22.69 1.36 -32.48
CA ILE A 84 -23.07 2.52 -31.65
C ILE A 84 -24.18 2.15 -30.68
N GLN A 85 -25.24 1.51 -31.16
CA GLN A 85 -26.35 1.05 -30.33
C GLN A 85 -25.87 0.03 -29.28
N GLY A 86 -25.00 -0.90 -29.66
CA GLY A 86 -24.41 -1.87 -28.75
C GLY A 86 -23.53 -1.22 -27.67
N ALA A 87 -22.78 -0.18 -28.03
CA ALA A 87 -22.01 0.59 -27.08
C ALA A 87 -22.92 1.37 -26.10
N PHE A 88 -24.05 1.93 -26.56
CA PHE A 88 -25.02 2.57 -25.66
C PHE A 88 -25.62 1.59 -24.65
N TRP A 89 -26.00 0.38 -25.07
CA TRP A 89 -26.42 -0.67 -24.13
C TRP A 89 -25.34 -0.95 -23.08
N CYS A 90 -24.07 -0.98 -23.49
CA CYS A 90 -22.95 -1.14 -22.55
C CYS A 90 -22.72 0.08 -21.63
N LYS A 91 -23.19 1.27 -22.03
CA LYS A 91 -23.21 2.51 -21.22
C LYS A 91 -24.45 2.65 -20.32
N GLY A 92 -25.42 1.75 -20.43
CA GLY A 92 -26.67 1.84 -19.70
C GLY A 92 -27.64 2.90 -20.25
N ILE A 93 -27.39 3.41 -21.47
CA ILE A 93 -28.31 4.28 -22.19
C ILE A 93 -29.08 3.41 -23.18
N SER A 94 -30.40 3.49 -23.19
CA SER A 94 -31.22 2.69 -24.09
C SER A 94 -31.38 3.39 -25.44
N PRO A 95 -30.79 2.88 -26.53
CA PRO A 95 -31.11 3.33 -27.87
C PRO A 95 -32.46 2.79 -28.38
N VAL A 96 -33.18 1.97 -27.60
CA VAL A 96 -34.37 1.17 -27.96
C VAL A 96 -34.10 0.11 -29.03
N ASP A 97 -33.39 0.50 -30.08
CA ASP A 97 -33.04 -0.31 -31.23
C ASP A 97 -31.74 -1.11 -31.01
N PHE A 98 -31.63 -2.24 -31.70
CA PHE A 98 -30.37 -2.96 -31.90
C PHE A 98 -30.35 -3.59 -33.30
N ASN A 99 -30.09 -2.75 -34.29
CA ASN A 99 -30.11 -3.07 -35.72
C ASN A 99 -29.06 -2.23 -36.48
N ASN A 100 -28.97 -2.41 -37.79
CA ASN A 100 -27.98 -1.74 -38.63
C ASN A 100 -28.43 -0.37 -39.17
N GLU A 101 -29.43 0.29 -38.57
CA GLU A 101 -29.92 1.61 -38.99
C GLU A 101 -29.76 2.63 -37.86
N PHE A 102 -29.17 3.78 -38.17
CA PHE A 102 -29.13 4.90 -37.23
C PHE A 102 -30.50 5.57 -37.25
N THR A 103 -31.29 5.37 -36.19
CA THR A 103 -32.68 5.86 -36.08
C THR A 103 -32.77 7.15 -35.27
N ASN A 104 -33.98 7.71 -35.16
CA ASN A 104 -34.25 8.79 -34.20
C ASN A 104 -34.06 8.33 -32.74
N ASN A 105 -34.23 7.05 -32.42
CA ASN A 105 -33.95 6.55 -31.06
C ASN A 105 -32.44 6.53 -30.80
N THR A 106 -31.63 6.15 -31.79
CA THR A 106 -30.16 6.27 -31.69
C THR A 106 -29.73 7.73 -31.55
N LEU A 107 -30.35 8.65 -32.28
CA LEU A 107 -30.12 10.09 -32.13
C LEU A 107 -30.45 10.58 -30.72
N ASN A 108 -31.54 10.09 -30.12
CA ASN A 108 -31.92 10.46 -28.75
C ASN A 108 -30.91 9.94 -27.72
N ALA A 109 -30.39 8.73 -27.88
CA ALA A 109 -29.31 8.19 -27.04
C ALA A 109 -28.01 9.01 -27.17
N VAL A 110 -27.67 9.48 -28.38
CA VAL A 110 -26.57 10.43 -28.58
C VAL A 110 -26.80 11.72 -27.79
N LYS A 111 -28.00 12.30 -27.90
CA LYS A 111 -28.35 13.54 -27.20
C LYS A 111 -28.33 13.37 -25.67
N GLU A 112 -28.76 12.22 -25.17
CA GLU A 112 -28.71 11.89 -23.74
C GLU A 112 -27.26 11.89 -23.23
N LEU A 113 -26.36 11.16 -23.91
CA LEU A 113 -24.95 11.15 -23.55
C LEU A 113 -24.29 12.54 -23.68
N GLN A 114 -24.66 13.33 -24.69
CA GLN A 114 -24.19 14.71 -24.84
C GLN A 114 -24.63 15.60 -23.67
N GLN A 115 -25.87 15.46 -23.20
CA GLN A 115 -26.38 16.18 -22.02
C GLN A 115 -25.62 15.77 -20.76
N ASP A 116 -25.42 14.48 -20.56
CA ASP A 116 -24.68 13.94 -19.42
C ASP A 116 -23.21 14.37 -19.41
N ALA A 117 -22.59 14.45 -20.59
CA ALA A 117 -21.24 14.98 -20.75
C ALA A 117 -21.15 16.50 -20.62
N GLY A 118 -22.27 17.22 -20.54
CA GLY A 118 -22.31 18.68 -20.38
C GLY A 118 -22.07 19.47 -21.67
N ILE A 119 -22.14 18.84 -22.83
CA ILE A 119 -22.01 19.51 -24.14
C ILE A 119 -23.39 19.78 -24.77
N ALA A 120 -23.41 20.47 -25.91
CA ALA A 120 -24.67 20.74 -26.61
C ALA A 120 -25.30 19.43 -27.11
N ALA A 121 -26.59 19.24 -26.84
CA ALA A 121 -27.35 18.06 -27.22
C ALA A 121 -27.89 18.15 -28.66
N ASP A 122 -26.99 18.41 -29.61
CA ASP A 122 -27.30 18.63 -31.02
C ASP A 122 -27.45 17.33 -31.83
N GLY A 123 -27.04 16.19 -31.25
CA GLY A 123 -27.05 14.88 -31.89
C GLY A 123 -25.88 14.64 -32.85
N SER A 124 -24.89 15.54 -32.89
CA SER A 124 -23.69 15.41 -33.71
C SER A 124 -22.76 14.33 -33.16
N VAL A 125 -22.46 13.34 -34.00
CA VAL A 125 -21.46 12.32 -33.71
C VAL A 125 -20.09 12.85 -34.14
N THR A 126 -19.17 12.94 -33.19
CA THR A 126 -17.78 13.38 -33.42
C THR A 126 -16.80 12.25 -33.08
N VAL A 127 -15.52 12.41 -33.46
CA VAL A 127 -14.47 11.44 -33.09
C VAL A 127 -14.32 11.34 -31.57
N ALA A 128 -14.32 12.48 -30.86
CA ALA A 128 -14.26 12.55 -29.40
C ALA A 128 -15.45 11.83 -28.74
N PHE A 129 -16.65 12.03 -29.29
CA PHE A 129 -17.87 11.35 -28.84
C PHE A 129 -17.76 9.83 -29.01
N MET A 130 -17.30 9.37 -30.18
CA MET A 130 -17.10 7.93 -30.44
C MET A 130 -16.05 7.34 -29.50
N ALA A 131 -14.95 8.04 -29.23
CA ALA A 131 -13.92 7.59 -28.29
C ALA A 131 -14.51 7.39 -26.88
N ALA A 132 -15.31 8.33 -26.39
CA ALA A 132 -15.99 8.25 -25.10
C ALA A 132 -17.06 7.15 -25.02
N LEU A 133 -17.83 6.98 -26.10
CA LEU A 133 -18.87 5.95 -26.18
C LEU A 133 -18.25 4.54 -26.16
N PHE A 134 -17.13 4.33 -26.84
CA PHE A 134 -16.40 3.07 -26.91
C PHE A 134 -15.34 2.94 -25.80
N ASP A 135 -15.61 3.48 -24.62
CA ASP A 135 -14.74 3.35 -23.43
C ASP A 135 -15.53 2.78 -22.24
N MET A 136 -14.95 2.68 -21.04
CA MET A 136 -15.68 2.38 -19.79
C MET A 136 -16.05 3.64 -18.99
N ALA A 137 -15.60 4.83 -19.43
CA ALA A 137 -15.95 6.13 -18.85
C ALA A 137 -17.45 6.29 -18.54
N ALA A 138 -17.77 6.73 -17.32
CA ALA A 138 -19.14 7.04 -16.91
C ALA A 138 -19.44 8.54 -17.06
N PHE A 139 -20.64 8.86 -17.54
CA PHE A 139 -21.10 10.25 -17.75
C PHE A 139 -22.26 10.66 -16.83
N VAL A 140 -22.71 9.72 -16.00
CA VAL A 140 -23.68 9.90 -14.93
C VAL A 140 -22.98 9.83 -13.58
N LEU A 141 -23.54 10.49 -12.57
CA LEU A 141 -23.01 10.47 -11.21
C LEU A 141 -22.96 9.03 -10.67
N VAL A 142 -21.78 8.52 -10.33
CA VAL A 142 -21.64 7.20 -9.70
C VAL A 142 -21.86 7.28 -8.20
N SER A 143 -22.07 6.14 -7.54
CA SER A 143 -22.36 6.09 -6.09
C SER A 143 -21.26 6.68 -5.21
N SER A 144 -20.00 6.57 -5.63
CA SER A 144 -18.84 7.18 -4.97
C SER A 144 -18.54 8.61 -5.44
N GLY A 145 -19.32 9.14 -6.38
CA GLY A 145 -19.10 10.43 -7.02
C GLY A 145 -19.70 11.60 -6.25
N ASP A 146 -19.18 12.79 -6.52
CA ASP A 146 -19.63 14.06 -5.98
C ASP A 146 -20.32 14.90 -7.06
N ALA A 147 -21.53 15.41 -6.77
CA ALA A 147 -22.34 16.15 -7.73
C ALA A 147 -21.72 17.50 -8.17
N LYS A 148 -20.94 18.17 -7.31
CA LYS A 148 -20.22 19.40 -7.68
C LYS A 148 -18.98 19.08 -8.51
N VAL A 149 -18.29 17.97 -8.24
CA VAL A 149 -17.22 17.48 -9.13
C VAL A 149 -17.81 17.17 -10.51
N ARG A 150 -18.97 16.53 -10.59
CA ARG A 150 -19.66 16.30 -11.87
C ARG A 150 -19.98 17.61 -12.59
N THR A 151 -20.48 18.61 -11.86
CA THR A 151 -20.75 19.94 -12.42
C THR A 151 -19.49 20.57 -13.01
N MET A 152 -18.34 20.43 -12.33
CA MET A 152 -17.03 20.87 -12.84
C MET A 152 -16.63 20.09 -14.10
N GLN A 153 -16.73 18.76 -14.10
CA GLN A 153 -16.41 17.92 -15.28
C GLN A 153 -17.23 18.33 -16.51
N GLN A 154 -18.53 18.53 -16.32
CA GLN A 154 -19.43 19.00 -17.38
C GLN A 154 -19.06 20.41 -17.88
N ALA A 155 -18.68 21.32 -16.99
CA ALA A 155 -18.23 22.66 -17.37
C ALA A 155 -16.91 22.62 -18.17
N LEU A 156 -15.96 21.77 -17.76
CA LEU A 156 -14.70 21.57 -18.49
C LEU A 156 -14.95 20.96 -19.88
N ASN A 157 -15.79 19.94 -19.99
CA ASN A 157 -16.17 19.36 -21.29
C ASN A 157 -16.83 20.40 -22.20
N ARG A 158 -17.78 21.19 -21.68
CA ARG A 158 -18.45 22.24 -22.44
C ARG A 158 -17.48 23.24 -23.05
N LYS A 159 -16.41 23.57 -22.33
CA LYS A 159 -15.45 24.60 -22.72
C LYS A 159 -14.30 24.06 -23.58
N PHE A 160 -13.82 22.85 -23.29
CA PHE A 160 -12.52 22.39 -23.81
C PHE A 160 -12.56 21.07 -24.58
N SER A 161 -13.65 20.30 -24.56
CA SER A 161 -13.70 19.00 -25.25
C SER A 161 -13.40 19.08 -26.75
N GLY A 162 -13.81 20.17 -27.41
CA GLY A 162 -13.49 20.42 -28.82
C GLY A 162 -12.02 20.72 -29.08
N GLU A 163 -11.34 21.45 -28.17
CA GLU A 163 -9.92 21.76 -28.30
C GLU A 163 -9.05 20.53 -27.99
N LEU A 164 -9.43 19.78 -26.95
CA LEU A 164 -8.77 18.54 -26.54
C LEU A 164 -9.06 17.37 -27.49
N GLN A 165 -10.11 17.48 -28.32
CA GLN A 165 -10.67 16.37 -29.11
C GLN A 165 -10.99 15.14 -28.26
N GLU A 166 -11.38 15.37 -27.01
CA GLU A 166 -11.66 14.34 -26.02
C GLU A 166 -12.85 14.74 -25.15
N LEU A 167 -13.67 13.76 -24.78
CA LEU A 167 -14.81 13.95 -23.92
C LEU A 167 -14.56 13.17 -22.62
N MET A 168 -14.39 13.90 -21.51
CA MET A 168 -14.00 13.30 -20.23
C MET A 168 -15.20 12.74 -19.48
N PRO A 169 -14.98 11.73 -18.61
CA PRO A 169 -16.02 11.24 -17.70
C PRO A 169 -16.66 12.37 -16.89
N CYS A 170 -17.97 12.26 -16.69
CA CYS A 170 -18.79 13.12 -15.83
C CYS A 170 -19.39 12.29 -14.68
N ASP A 171 -18.54 11.49 -14.06
CA ASP A 171 -18.87 10.51 -13.02
C ASP A 171 -18.94 11.10 -11.61
N GLY A 172 -18.49 12.34 -11.42
CA GLY A 172 -18.34 12.97 -10.11
C GLY A 172 -17.08 12.55 -9.36
N VAL A 173 -16.16 11.81 -9.98
CA VAL A 173 -14.90 11.38 -9.36
C VAL A 173 -13.76 12.25 -9.88
N TYR A 174 -13.05 12.93 -8.97
CA TYR A 174 -11.85 13.66 -9.36
C TYR A 174 -10.70 12.67 -9.61
N GLN A 175 -10.16 12.70 -10.81
CA GLN A 175 -9.18 11.73 -11.30
C GLN A 175 -8.24 12.38 -12.30
N ARG A 176 -7.25 11.63 -12.79
CA ARG A 176 -6.22 12.09 -13.74
C ARG A 176 -6.76 12.92 -14.90
N ALA A 177 -7.80 12.44 -15.59
CA ALA A 177 -8.39 13.15 -16.74
C ALA A 177 -8.94 14.53 -16.33
N THR A 178 -9.72 14.58 -15.24
CA THR A 178 -10.27 15.82 -14.70
C THR A 178 -9.17 16.78 -14.26
N ASN A 179 -8.10 16.29 -13.62
CA ASN A 179 -6.94 17.12 -13.22
C ASN A 179 -6.20 17.70 -14.44
N THR A 180 -6.01 16.88 -15.47
CA THR A 180 -5.34 17.30 -16.73
C THR A 180 -6.14 18.41 -17.40
N ALA A 181 -7.47 18.28 -17.50
CA ALA A 181 -8.30 19.34 -18.06
C ALA A 181 -8.41 20.57 -17.15
N LEU A 182 -8.29 20.42 -15.83
CA LEU A 182 -8.24 21.56 -14.93
C LEU A 182 -6.94 22.38 -15.09
N ILE A 183 -5.80 21.70 -15.29
CA ILE A 183 -4.54 22.36 -15.66
C ILE A 183 -4.64 22.99 -17.04
N TYR A 184 -5.25 22.30 -18.01
CA TYR A 184 -5.50 22.88 -19.33
C TYR A 184 -6.37 24.15 -19.22
N ALA A 185 -7.41 24.13 -18.39
CA ALA A 185 -8.25 25.29 -18.12
C ALA A 185 -7.44 26.46 -17.56
N LEU A 186 -6.50 26.21 -16.63
CA LEU A 186 -5.58 27.23 -16.15
C LEU A 186 -4.73 27.80 -17.29
N GLN A 187 -4.13 26.94 -18.11
CA GLN A 187 -3.27 27.35 -19.23
C GLN A 187 -4.02 28.27 -20.22
N ARG A 188 -5.27 27.94 -20.54
CA ARG A 188 -6.12 28.79 -21.38
C ARG A 188 -6.47 30.10 -20.67
N ALA A 189 -6.78 30.05 -19.38
CA ALA A 189 -7.11 31.24 -18.57
C ALA A 189 -5.92 32.22 -18.41
N ILE A 190 -4.69 31.73 -18.42
CA ILE A 190 -3.46 32.54 -18.37
C ILE A 190 -2.94 32.94 -19.77
N GLY A 191 -3.73 32.70 -20.82
CA GLY A 191 -3.47 33.21 -22.17
C GLY A 191 -2.63 32.31 -23.08
N MET A 192 -2.32 31.07 -22.68
CA MET A 192 -1.68 30.10 -23.60
C MET A 192 -2.67 29.69 -24.68
N SER A 193 -2.24 29.60 -25.95
CA SER A 193 -3.08 29.13 -27.06
C SER A 193 -3.47 27.65 -26.90
N SER A 194 -4.47 27.16 -27.63
CA SER A 194 -4.83 25.73 -27.62
C SER A 194 -3.72 24.83 -28.18
N ALA A 195 -2.79 25.39 -28.97
CA ALA A 195 -1.60 24.69 -29.44
C ALA A 195 -0.47 24.64 -28.38
N GLN A 196 -0.50 25.54 -27.39
CA GLN A 196 0.49 25.58 -26.30
C GLN A 196 0.00 24.84 -25.05
N ALA A 197 -1.30 24.93 -24.76
CA ALA A 197 -1.92 24.25 -23.64
C ALA A 197 -1.92 22.73 -23.87
N ASN A 198 -1.57 21.98 -22.84
CA ASN A 198 -1.37 20.53 -22.90
C ASN A 198 -1.78 19.80 -21.60
N GLY A 199 -2.32 20.51 -20.61
CA GLY A 199 -2.72 19.92 -19.33
C GLY A 199 -1.57 19.54 -18.39
N ASN A 200 -0.32 19.86 -18.75
CA ASN A 200 0.86 19.64 -17.92
C ASN A 200 1.36 20.97 -17.32
N TYR A 201 1.56 21.02 -16.00
CA TYR A 201 2.02 22.23 -15.31
C TYR A 201 3.54 22.43 -15.43
N GLY A 202 4.02 22.62 -16.65
CA GLY A 202 5.44 22.78 -16.97
C GLY A 202 5.99 24.21 -16.82
N PRO A 203 7.26 24.45 -17.22
CA PRO A 203 7.94 25.74 -17.06
C PRO A 203 7.20 26.94 -17.63
N GLY A 204 6.55 26.79 -18.79
CA GLY A 204 5.75 27.87 -19.37
C GLY A 204 4.53 28.23 -18.51
N THR A 205 3.85 27.23 -17.94
CA THR A 205 2.71 27.45 -17.04
C THR A 205 3.18 28.08 -15.74
N ILE A 206 4.31 27.63 -15.19
CA ILE A 206 4.94 28.23 -14.01
C ILE A 206 5.22 29.73 -14.24
N ALA A 207 5.88 30.07 -15.35
CA ALA A 207 6.23 31.44 -15.68
C ALA A 207 5.00 32.35 -15.89
N ALA A 208 3.90 31.81 -16.41
CA ALA A 208 2.68 32.55 -16.70
C ALA A 208 1.65 32.54 -15.55
N THR A 209 1.90 31.82 -14.45
CA THR A 209 0.94 31.72 -13.34
C THR A 209 0.84 33.06 -12.61
N PRO A 210 -0.36 33.65 -12.50
CA PRO A 210 -0.53 34.96 -11.89
C PRO A 210 -0.62 34.86 -10.37
N THR A 211 -0.51 36.03 -9.72
CA THR A 211 -0.91 36.21 -8.32
C THR A 211 -2.31 36.80 -8.27
N VAL A 212 -3.21 36.14 -7.53
CA VAL A 212 -4.64 36.51 -7.45
C VAL A 212 -5.02 36.83 -6.02
N ASN A 213 -5.81 37.89 -5.84
CA ASN A 213 -6.26 38.37 -4.53
C ASN A 213 -7.79 38.49 -4.47
N GLN A 214 -8.32 38.65 -3.25
CA GLN A 214 -9.74 38.86 -3.00
C GLN A 214 -10.29 40.03 -3.84
N GLY A 215 -11.50 39.84 -4.38
CA GLY A 215 -12.17 40.78 -5.28
C GLY A 215 -11.90 40.54 -6.78
N ALA A 216 -10.92 39.70 -7.13
CA ALA A 216 -10.69 39.31 -8.53
C ALA A 216 -11.88 38.52 -9.10
N ASN A 217 -12.14 38.71 -10.40
CA ASN A 217 -13.13 37.93 -11.14
C ASN A 217 -12.51 37.43 -12.45
N SER A 218 -12.28 36.12 -12.59
CA SER A 218 -11.65 35.53 -13.78
C SER A 218 -11.80 34.02 -13.86
N ASP A 219 -11.51 33.44 -15.02
CA ASP A 219 -11.39 31.99 -15.20
C ASP A 219 -10.29 31.37 -14.30
N VAL A 220 -9.22 32.12 -13.99
CA VAL A 220 -8.17 31.66 -13.06
C VAL A 220 -8.74 31.48 -11.66
N VAL A 221 -9.61 32.38 -11.22
CA VAL A 221 -10.30 32.25 -9.93
C VAL A 221 -11.22 31.03 -9.92
N GLN A 222 -11.91 30.75 -11.03
CA GLN A 222 -12.75 29.56 -11.12
C GLN A 222 -11.92 28.27 -10.98
N VAL A 223 -10.74 28.23 -11.60
CA VAL A 223 -9.77 27.13 -11.41
C VAL A 223 -9.32 27.03 -9.95
N ILE A 224 -9.04 28.15 -9.27
CA ILE A 224 -8.69 28.17 -7.84
C ILE A 224 -9.85 27.60 -7.00
N GLN A 225 -11.10 28.01 -7.28
CA GLN A 225 -12.28 27.50 -6.58
C GLN A 225 -12.45 25.98 -6.77
N TYR A 226 -12.27 25.47 -8.00
CA TYR A 226 -12.24 24.04 -8.28
C TYR A 226 -11.13 23.33 -7.51
N GLY A 227 -9.89 23.84 -7.59
CA GLY A 227 -8.73 23.30 -6.88
C GLY A 227 -8.94 23.22 -5.37
N LEU A 228 -9.43 24.30 -4.75
CA LEU A 228 -9.74 24.33 -3.32
C LEU A 228 -10.86 23.34 -2.96
N TYR A 229 -11.88 23.19 -3.81
CA TYR A 229 -12.98 22.25 -3.59
C TYR A 229 -12.51 20.80 -3.62
N VAL A 230 -11.78 20.40 -4.67
CA VAL A 230 -11.28 19.02 -4.83
C VAL A 230 -10.20 18.69 -3.81
N ASN A 231 -9.54 19.69 -3.21
CA ASN A 231 -8.64 19.50 -2.07
C ASN A 231 -9.36 19.58 -0.69
N GLY A 232 -10.64 19.92 -0.64
CA GLY A 232 -11.47 19.89 0.57
C GLY A 232 -11.46 21.17 1.42
N PHE A 233 -11.05 22.31 0.85
CA PHE A 233 -10.93 23.60 1.53
C PHE A 233 -12.05 24.60 1.19
N TYR A 234 -12.84 24.33 0.16
CA TYR A 234 -13.90 25.21 -0.29
C TYR A 234 -15.19 24.43 -0.57
N THR A 235 -16.35 25.04 -0.31
CA THR A 235 -17.67 24.44 -0.54
C THR A 235 -18.65 25.39 -1.23
N GLY A 236 -18.21 26.59 -1.61
CA GLY A 236 -19.06 27.63 -2.22
C GLY A 236 -19.34 27.41 -3.71
N ALA A 237 -19.61 28.51 -4.42
CA ALA A 237 -19.94 28.51 -5.85
C ALA A 237 -18.69 28.57 -6.73
N PHE A 238 -18.80 28.04 -7.94
CA PHE A 238 -17.75 28.09 -8.97
C PHE A 238 -18.00 29.25 -9.95
N ASP A 239 -18.17 30.46 -9.42
CA ASP A 239 -18.60 31.66 -10.14
C ASP A 239 -17.44 32.50 -10.71
N GLY A 240 -16.19 32.10 -10.44
CA GLY A 240 -15.02 32.86 -10.85
C GLY A 240 -14.76 34.13 -10.03
N TYR A 241 -15.49 34.36 -8.93
CA TYR A 241 -15.29 35.51 -8.04
C TYR A 241 -14.51 35.13 -6.77
N PHE A 242 -13.42 35.84 -6.50
CA PHE A 242 -12.55 35.58 -5.36
C PHE A 242 -13.15 36.25 -4.12
N SER A 243 -14.15 35.60 -3.54
CA SER A 243 -14.88 36.06 -2.36
C SER A 243 -14.05 35.93 -1.07
N SER A 244 -14.60 36.43 0.05
CA SER A 244 -14.06 36.21 1.39
C SER A 244 -13.95 34.73 1.76
N ASP A 245 -14.85 33.89 1.23
CA ASP A 245 -14.84 32.44 1.49
C ASP A 245 -13.69 31.77 0.75
N VAL A 246 -13.39 32.21 -0.48
CA VAL A 246 -12.20 31.76 -1.23
C VAL A 246 -10.93 32.22 -0.50
N ALA A 247 -10.89 33.45 -0.02
CA ALA A 247 -9.76 33.96 0.80
C ALA A 247 -9.53 33.12 2.06
N THR A 248 -10.62 32.76 2.76
CA THR A 248 -10.56 31.90 3.94
C THR A 248 -10.06 30.49 3.58
N ALA A 249 -10.53 29.92 2.47
CA ALA A 249 -10.11 28.63 1.98
C ALA A 249 -8.61 28.61 1.59
N VAL A 250 -8.09 29.68 0.97
CA VAL A 250 -6.66 29.81 0.66
C VAL A 250 -5.82 29.84 1.93
N VAL A 251 -6.21 30.62 2.94
CA VAL A 251 -5.52 30.64 4.24
C VAL A 251 -5.54 29.25 4.89
N ALA A 252 -6.68 28.56 4.83
CA ALA A 252 -6.81 27.21 5.39
C ALA A 252 -5.91 26.20 4.67
N PHE A 253 -5.87 26.23 3.34
CA PHE A 253 -4.98 25.38 2.53
C PHE A 253 -3.51 25.63 2.87
N ARG A 254 -3.09 26.91 2.91
CA ARG A 254 -1.71 27.28 3.29
C ARG A 254 -1.33 26.79 4.67
N LYS A 255 -2.20 26.96 5.67
CA LYS A 255 -1.96 26.46 7.03
C LYS A 255 -1.87 24.94 7.07
N PHE A 256 -2.76 24.27 6.35
CA PHE A 256 -2.78 22.81 6.29
C PHE A 256 -1.54 22.23 5.62
N MET A 257 -1.04 22.85 4.55
CA MET A 257 0.17 22.44 3.81
C MET A 257 1.47 23.07 4.36
N ASN A 258 1.39 23.88 5.42
CA ASN A 258 2.50 24.67 5.96
C ASN A 258 3.23 25.55 4.93
N LEU A 259 2.48 26.34 4.17
CA LEU A 259 2.97 27.21 3.07
C LEU A 259 2.94 28.70 3.46
N PRO A 260 4.00 29.23 4.12
CA PRO A 260 4.11 30.65 4.42
C PRO A 260 4.24 31.49 3.12
N PRO A 261 3.87 32.79 3.17
CA PRO A 261 3.14 33.45 4.25
C PRO A 261 1.68 32.97 4.34
N PHE A 262 1.13 32.86 5.55
CA PHE A 262 -0.25 32.39 5.79
C PHE A 262 -1.32 33.47 5.54
N ASN A 263 -1.31 34.06 4.32
CA ASN A 263 -2.25 35.08 3.89
C ASN A 263 -3.28 34.54 2.88
N SER A 264 -4.18 35.40 2.40
CA SER A 264 -5.24 35.03 1.46
C SER A 264 -4.86 35.15 -0.02
N THR A 265 -3.61 35.47 -0.33
CA THR A 265 -3.13 35.61 -1.71
C THR A 265 -2.94 34.22 -2.33
N ALA A 266 -3.55 33.99 -3.49
CA ALA A 266 -3.29 32.81 -4.30
C ALA A 266 -2.18 33.12 -5.31
N ASP A 267 -0.96 32.76 -4.96
CA ASP A 267 0.24 32.86 -5.81
C ASP A 267 0.56 31.50 -6.46
N LEU A 268 1.72 31.39 -7.13
CA LEU A 268 2.22 30.14 -7.70
C LEU A 268 2.23 28.99 -6.68
N THR A 269 2.62 29.25 -5.43
CA THR A 269 2.70 28.23 -4.37
C THR A 269 1.32 27.65 -4.07
N VAL A 270 0.28 28.47 -4.00
CA VAL A 270 -1.09 28.00 -3.82
C VAL A 270 -1.63 27.34 -5.09
N ILE A 271 -1.57 28.04 -6.24
CA ILE A 271 -2.21 27.57 -7.47
C ILE A 271 -1.60 26.25 -7.94
N LYS A 272 -0.27 26.13 -7.93
CA LYS A 272 0.39 24.87 -8.29
C LYS A 272 0.17 23.78 -7.23
N GLY A 273 0.20 24.12 -5.94
CA GLY A 273 -0.08 23.18 -4.85
C GLY A 273 -1.49 22.57 -4.88
N LEU A 274 -2.46 23.29 -5.47
CA LEU A 274 -3.82 22.76 -5.66
C LEU A 274 -3.94 21.78 -6.84
N LEU A 275 -3.04 21.87 -7.84
CA LEU A 275 -3.20 21.20 -9.14
C LEU A 275 -2.15 20.10 -9.42
N THR A 276 -1.04 20.10 -8.69
CA THR A 276 0.01 19.07 -8.80
C THR A 276 0.46 18.66 -7.41
N SER A 277 0.73 17.37 -7.20
CA SER A 277 1.11 16.84 -5.88
C SER A 277 2.36 17.52 -5.31
N ASN A 278 3.42 17.65 -6.10
CA ASN A 278 4.68 18.30 -5.69
C ASN A 278 4.61 19.82 -5.54
N GLY A 279 3.50 20.45 -5.91
CA GLY A 279 3.30 21.89 -5.79
C GLY A 279 4.43 22.75 -6.38
N ASN A 280 4.67 23.93 -5.78
CA ASN A 280 5.82 24.75 -6.13
C ASN A 280 7.10 24.17 -5.55
N THR A 281 7.94 23.60 -6.41
CA THR A 281 9.20 22.94 -6.04
C THR A 281 10.31 23.91 -5.63
N ASN A 282 10.12 25.22 -5.84
CA ASN A 282 11.04 26.26 -5.37
C ASN A 282 10.66 26.79 -3.96
N ARG A 283 9.75 26.12 -3.25
CA ARG A 283 9.36 26.51 -1.89
C ARG A 283 10.43 26.09 -0.89
N ASP A 284 10.64 26.91 0.14
CA ASP A 284 11.51 26.56 1.26
C ASP A 284 10.91 25.42 2.09
N SER A 285 11.78 24.65 2.73
CA SER A 285 11.39 23.63 3.70
C SER A 285 12.50 23.39 4.72
N ASN A 286 12.22 22.56 5.72
CA ASN A 286 13.13 22.31 6.85
C ASN A 286 13.50 20.82 7.03
N THR A 287 13.11 19.97 6.09
CA THR A 287 13.36 18.53 6.12
C THR A 287 13.97 18.08 4.80
N PHE A 288 14.77 17.03 4.85
CA PHE A 288 15.20 16.30 3.67
C PHE A 288 15.34 14.81 4.01
N ASP A 289 15.40 13.99 2.98
CA ASP A 289 15.83 12.60 3.10
C ASP A 289 16.92 12.29 2.08
N THR A 290 17.69 11.24 2.35
CA THR A 290 18.77 10.81 1.48
C THR A 290 19.15 9.38 1.80
N ALA A 291 19.53 8.61 0.77
CA ALA A 291 20.15 7.30 0.95
C ALA A 291 21.62 7.37 1.37
N THR A 292 22.28 8.52 1.22
CA THR A 292 23.71 8.66 1.51
C THR A 292 23.96 8.78 3.01
N GLN A 293 24.84 7.93 3.56
CA GLN A 293 25.33 8.10 4.94
C GLN A 293 26.11 9.41 5.07
N LEU A 294 25.72 10.25 6.03
CA LEU A 294 26.25 11.60 6.17
C LEU A 294 27.46 11.67 7.11
N SER A 295 28.52 12.31 6.63
CA SER A 295 29.65 12.72 7.46
C SER A 295 29.29 13.91 8.36
N ALA A 296 30.09 14.15 9.41
CA ALA A 296 29.92 15.33 10.27
C ALA A 296 29.99 16.67 9.50
N ALA A 297 30.83 16.75 8.46
CA ALA A 297 30.94 17.96 7.64
C ALA A 297 29.68 18.19 6.80
N GLN A 298 29.16 17.14 6.15
CA GLN A 298 27.91 17.20 5.38
C GLN A 298 26.72 17.55 6.27
N ALA A 299 26.59 16.91 7.44
CA ALA A 299 25.53 17.21 8.40
C ALA A 299 25.54 18.68 8.85
N LYS A 300 26.73 19.24 9.17
CA LYS A 300 26.89 20.66 9.54
C LYS A 300 26.54 21.59 8.37
N GLN A 301 26.92 21.25 7.15
CA GLN A 301 26.61 22.07 5.97
C GLN A 301 25.11 22.05 5.65
N LEU A 302 24.45 20.87 5.69
CA LEU A 302 23.02 20.76 5.47
C LEU A 302 22.23 21.51 6.56
N LYS A 303 22.71 21.52 7.82
CA LYS A 303 22.14 22.37 8.87
C LYS A 303 22.20 23.86 8.54
N GLN A 304 23.28 24.32 7.90
CA GLN A 304 23.45 25.72 7.49
C GLN A 304 22.53 26.13 6.33
N PHE A 305 21.93 25.16 5.63
CA PHE A 305 20.87 25.38 4.65
C PHE A 305 19.46 25.36 5.29
N ASP A 306 19.39 25.62 6.61
CA ASP A 306 18.18 25.69 7.42
C ASP A 306 17.39 24.38 7.58
N PHE A 307 17.93 23.25 7.13
CA PHE A 307 17.38 21.94 7.47
C PHE A 307 17.46 21.67 8.97
N SER A 308 16.42 21.07 9.52
CA SER A 308 16.30 20.77 10.95
C SER A 308 15.95 19.32 11.23
N ILE A 309 15.40 18.63 10.24
CA ILE A 309 15.04 17.21 10.32
C ILE A 309 15.66 16.51 9.10
N VAL A 310 16.20 15.32 9.32
CA VAL A 310 16.60 14.42 8.25
C VAL A 310 15.88 13.10 8.41
N ALA A 311 15.30 12.56 7.34
CA ALA A 311 14.82 11.19 7.33
C ALA A 311 15.90 10.26 6.75
N ARG A 312 16.14 9.14 7.43
CA ARG A 312 17.22 8.20 7.10
C ARG A 312 16.76 6.76 7.28
N TYR A 313 17.33 5.87 6.48
CA TYR A 313 16.95 4.47 6.45
C TYR A 313 17.48 3.69 7.65
N LEU A 314 16.68 2.78 8.19
CA LEU A 314 17.11 1.87 9.26
C LEU A 314 18.02 0.75 8.72
N THR A 315 17.83 0.33 7.48
CA THR A 315 18.39 -0.88 6.87
C THR A 315 18.69 -0.68 5.38
N GLY A 316 19.30 -1.71 4.76
CA GLY A 316 19.43 -1.83 3.29
C GLY A 316 20.67 -1.18 2.67
N SER A 317 20.79 -1.37 1.35
CA SER A 317 21.77 -0.75 0.46
C SER A 317 21.07 -0.04 -0.71
N VAL A 318 21.80 0.81 -1.44
CA VAL A 318 21.36 1.42 -2.70
C VAL A 318 22.41 1.26 -3.79
N GLY A 319 21.99 1.31 -5.04
CA GLY A 319 22.85 1.08 -6.20
C GLY A 319 22.98 -0.41 -6.53
N ALA A 320 23.71 -0.71 -7.60
CA ALA A 320 23.94 -2.08 -8.04
C ALA A 320 25.40 -2.27 -8.47
N GLY A 321 25.91 -3.50 -8.29
CA GLY A 321 27.28 -3.85 -8.67
C GLY A 321 28.31 -2.97 -7.96
N ALA A 322 29.23 -2.36 -8.71
CA ALA A 322 30.29 -1.53 -8.13
C ALA A 322 29.79 -0.22 -7.48
N ALA A 323 28.54 0.19 -7.72
CA ALA A 323 27.93 1.39 -7.14
C ALA A 323 27.08 1.08 -5.89
N GLU A 324 26.96 -0.20 -5.51
CA GLU A 324 26.24 -0.62 -4.31
C GLU A 324 26.93 -0.05 -3.06
N ARG A 325 26.14 0.58 -2.19
CA ARG A 325 26.60 1.18 -0.94
C ARG A 325 25.53 1.10 0.14
N ASP A 326 25.96 1.14 1.40
CA ASP A 326 25.06 1.12 2.55
C ASP A 326 24.21 2.39 2.60
N LYS A 327 22.89 2.22 2.83
CA LYS A 327 21.97 3.35 3.06
C LYS A 327 21.54 3.51 4.51
N TYR A 328 21.76 2.49 5.34
CA TYR A 328 21.29 2.42 6.72
C TYR A 328 22.00 3.39 7.68
N LEU A 329 21.30 3.79 8.74
CA LEU A 329 21.82 4.59 9.84
C LEU A 329 22.85 3.83 10.67
N THR A 330 23.89 4.54 11.10
CA THR A 330 24.86 4.04 12.08
C THR A 330 24.82 4.89 13.35
N SER A 331 25.28 4.35 14.49
CA SER A 331 25.43 5.12 15.72
C SER A 331 26.34 6.34 15.56
N THR A 332 27.37 6.22 14.71
CA THR A 332 28.31 7.31 14.39
C THR A 332 27.62 8.40 13.58
N GLU A 333 26.81 8.03 12.58
CA GLU A 333 26.02 8.99 11.82
C GLU A 333 24.99 9.71 12.72
N LEU A 334 24.28 8.98 13.59
CA LEU A 334 23.34 9.58 14.55
C LEU A 334 24.01 10.63 15.46
N ALA A 335 25.23 10.34 15.94
CA ALA A 335 26.02 11.31 16.70
C ALA A 335 26.39 12.54 15.85
N ASN A 336 26.85 12.35 14.61
CA ASN A 336 27.17 13.44 13.68
C ASN A 336 25.95 14.35 13.42
N LEU A 337 24.78 13.75 13.17
CA LEU A 337 23.54 14.45 12.89
C LEU A 337 23.06 15.27 14.09
N THR A 338 23.06 14.68 15.28
CA THR A 338 22.62 15.35 16.51
C THR A 338 23.59 16.43 16.96
N GLU A 339 24.91 16.23 16.83
CA GLU A 339 25.92 17.28 17.09
C GLU A 339 25.77 18.46 16.13
N ALA A 340 25.39 18.21 14.88
CA ALA A 340 25.04 19.26 13.92
C ALA A 340 23.71 19.95 14.26
N GLY A 341 22.91 19.47 15.21
CA GLY A 341 21.61 20.03 15.56
C GLY A 341 20.47 19.63 14.60
N LEU A 342 20.63 18.50 13.91
CA LEU A 342 19.58 17.84 13.14
C LEU A 342 18.84 16.82 14.02
N LYS A 343 17.54 16.67 13.78
CA LYS A 343 16.72 15.58 14.33
C LYS A 343 16.54 14.50 13.25
N VAL A 344 16.34 13.25 13.66
CA VAL A 344 16.30 12.11 12.73
C VAL A 344 14.94 11.44 12.76
N VAL A 345 14.43 11.10 11.57
CA VAL A 345 13.21 10.32 11.35
C VAL A 345 13.58 8.99 10.69
N PRO A 346 13.19 7.83 11.24
CA PRO A 346 13.54 6.54 10.65
C PRO A 346 12.59 6.12 9.52
N ILE A 347 13.16 5.73 8.40
CA ILE A 347 12.48 5.09 7.25
C ILE A 347 12.86 3.60 7.23
N TYR A 348 11.92 2.73 6.89
CA TYR A 348 12.17 1.33 6.59
C TYR A 348 11.85 1.02 5.12
N GLU A 349 12.84 0.48 4.40
CA GLU A 349 12.74 0.12 2.98
C GLU A 349 13.86 -0.87 2.60
N ASP A 350 13.62 -2.18 2.68
CA ASP A 350 14.52 -3.22 2.15
C ASP A 350 14.02 -3.81 0.81
N GLY A 351 12.98 -3.20 0.25
CA GLY A 351 12.28 -3.58 -0.96
C GLY A 351 11.23 -2.50 -1.27
N GLY A 352 10.03 -2.90 -1.67
CA GLY A 352 8.90 -1.97 -1.79
C GLY A 352 8.83 -1.15 -3.08
N TYR A 353 9.73 -1.42 -4.04
CA TYR A 353 9.70 -0.88 -5.40
C TYR A 353 9.01 -1.82 -6.42
N GLU A 354 8.53 -3.00 -5.96
CA GLU A 354 7.78 -3.98 -6.74
C GLU A 354 6.51 -4.40 -5.99
N LEU A 355 5.42 -4.66 -6.73
CA LEU A 355 4.10 -4.90 -6.12
C LEU A 355 4.01 -6.25 -5.36
N ASP A 356 4.73 -7.27 -5.82
CA ASP A 356 4.75 -8.62 -5.24
C ASP A 356 5.53 -8.71 -3.92
N TYR A 357 6.32 -7.69 -3.58
CA TYR A 357 6.91 -7.52 -2.25
C TYR A 357 5.83 -7.42 -1.16
N PHE A 358 4.69 -6.79 -1.45
CA PHE A 358 3.70 -6.46 -0.44
C PHE A 358 2.76 -7.62 -0.13
N SER A 359 3.01 -8.29 0.99
CA SER A 359 2.14 -9.32 1.55
C SER A 359 1.99 -9.17 3.06
N LEU A 360 0.98 -9.83 3.65
CA LEU A 360 0.80 -9.88 5.11
C LEU A 360 2.08 -10.37 5.82
N GLN A 361 2.69 -11.45 5.31
CA GLN A 361 3.88 -12.05 5.91
C GLN A 361 5.11 -11.15 5.76
N GLN A 362 5.27 -10.48 4.62
CA GLN A 362 6.32 -9.48 4.45
C GLN A 362 6.15 -8.34 5.46
N GLY A 363 4.91 -7.86 5.67
CA GLY A 363 4.64 -6.80 6.65
C GLY A 363 4.99 -7.20 8.09
N ILE A 364 4.76 -8.47 8.45
CA ILE A 364 5.17 -9.00 9.75
C ILE A 364 6.69 -8.99 9.91
N HIS A 365 7.40 -9.44 8.87
CA HIS A 365 8.86 -9.45 8.85
C HIS A 365 9.43 -8.03 8.96
N ASP A 366 8.97 -7.12 8.11
CA ASP A 366 9.42 -5.74 8.04
C ASP A 366 9.15 -4.99 9.35
N GLY A 367 7.94 -5.15 9.91
CA GLY A 367 7.58 -4.54 11.19
C GLY A 367 8.53 -4.92 12.32
N PHE A 368 8.97 -6.18 12.35
CA PHE A 368 9.98 -6.64 13.30
C PHE A 368 11.37 -6.07 13.03
N VAL A 369 11.85 -6.19 11.79
CA VAL A 369 13.21 -5.75 11.45
C VAL A 369 13.34 -4.27 11.75
N ALA A 370 12.34 -3.49 11.39
CA ALA A 370 12.27 -2.06 11.65
C ALA A 370 12.29 -1.73 13.16
N SER A 371 11.37 -2.30 13.95
CA SER A 371 11.28 -1.97 15.38
C SER A 371 12.51 -2.45 16.16
N SER A 372 13.02 -3.64 15.84
CA SER A 372 14.25 -4.19 16.43
C SER A 372 15.46 -3.31 16.10
N THR A 373 15.60 -2.87 14.86
CA THR A 373 16.72 -2.02 14.42
C THR A 373 16.65 -0.63 15.05
N ALA A 374 15.45 -0.03 15.12
CA ALA A 374 15.25 1.24 15.79
C ALA A 374 15.63 1.19 17.29
N ALA A 375 15.28 0.11 18.01
CA ALA A 375 15.70 -0.09 19.39
C ALA A 375 17.22 -0.23 19.55
N LYS A 376 17.89 -0.97 18.63
CA LYS A 376 19.36 -1.15 18.63
C LYS A 376 20.12 0.15 18.35
N LEU A 377 19.52 1.05 17.58
CA LEU A 377 20.04 2.40 17.32
C LEU A 377 19.69 3.39 18.45
N GLY A 378 18.87 2.98 19.42
CA GLY A 378 18.52 3.79 20.57
C GLY A 378 17.46 4.86 20.29
N PHE A 379 16.62 4.69 19.27
CA PHE A 379 15.49 5.59 19.06
C PHE A 379 14.58 5.60 20.30
N PRO A 380 14.08 6.77 20.73
CA PRO A 380 13.23 6.87 21.91
C PRO A 380 11.85 6.24 21.67
N ALA A 381 11.21 5.79 22.75
CA ALA A 381 9.83 5.35 22.72
C ALA A 381 8.91 6.42 22.10
N ALA A 382 7.85 5.95 21.45
CA ALA A 382 6.91 6.71 20.63
C ALA A 382 7.47 7.31 19.33
N THR A 383 8.72 7.02 18.93
CA THR A 383 9.21 7.35 17.57
C THR A 383 8.33 6.67 16.52
N THR A 384 7.96 7.41 15.47
CA THR A 384 7.26 6.87 14.30
C THR A 384 8.27 6.33 13.29
N ILE A 385 8.08 5.08 12.84
CA ILE A 385 8.86 4.47 11.76
C ILE A 385 8.01 4.48 10.48
N TYR A 386 8.55 5.03 9.40
CA TYR A 386 7.84 5.15 8.13
C TYR A 386 8.19 3.99 7.20
N PHE A 387 7.22 3.11 6.92
CA PHE A 387 7.38 1.96 6.04
C PHE A 387 7.08 2.36 4.59
N ALA A 388 8.01 2.11 3.68
CA ALA A 388 7.93 2.60 2.31
C ALA A 388 7.09 1.72 1.37
N VAL A 389 6.21 2.38 0.61
CA VAL A 389 5.57 1.88 -0.60
C VAL A 389 6.05 2.75 -1.77
N ASP A 390 7.23 2.44 -2.30
CA ASP A 390 7.93 3.23 -3.33
C ASP A 390 7.67 2.69 -4.75
N VAL A 391 6.40 2.49 -5.07
CA VAL A 391 5.96 2.02 -6.38
C VAL A 391 4.61 2.65 -6.75
N ASP A 392 4.35 2.82 -8.05
CA ASP A 392 3.08 3.33 -8.54
C ASP A 392 1.96 2.28 -8.42
N VAL A 393 1.34 2.18 -7.24
CA VAL A 393 0.23 1.26 -6.96
C VAL A 393 -1.09 1.82 -7.50
N GLN A 394 -1.74 1.08 -8.38
CA GLN A 394 -3.07 1.43 -8.88
C GLN A 394 -4.14 1.22 -7.80
N SER A 395 -5.21 2.03 -7.84
CA SER A 395 -6.28 2.00 -6.83
C SER A 395 -6.91 0.60 -6.62
N GLY A 396 -7.01 -0.19 -7.69
CA GLY A 396 -7.55 -1.54 -7.66
C GLY A 396 -6.69 -2.56 -6.89
N ASP A 397 -5.38 -2.32 -6.79
CA ASP A 397 -4.44 -3.26 -6.20
C ASP A 397 -4.24 -3.03 -4.70
N ILE A 398 -4.51 -1.82 -4.19
CA ILE A 398 -4.25 -1.41 -2.81
C ILE A 398 -4.90 -2.35 -1.77
N ASP A 399 -6.15 -2.76 -2.01
CA ASP A 399 -6.91 -3.56 -1.04
C ASP A 399 -6.39 -5.00 -0.93
N GLY A 400 -5.85 -5.53 -2.03
CA GLY A 400 -5.32 -6.90 -2.11
C GLY A 400 -3.83 -7.02 -1.76
N THR A 401 -3.09 -5.91 -1.73
CA THR A 401 -1.62 -5.91 -1.58
C THR A 401 -1.18 -5.08 -0.37
N ILE A 402 -1.30 -3.76 -0.47
CA ILE A 402 -0.74 -2.81 0.51
C ILE A 402 -1.47 -2.86 1.86
N ILE A 403 -2.81 -2.95 1.87
CA ILE A 403 -3.56 -3.06 3.13
C ILE A 403 -3.19 -4.34 3.91
N PRO A 404 -3.15 -5.54 3.30
CA PRO A 404 -2.62 -6.74 3.94
C PRO A 404 -1.20 -6.56 4.51
N TYR A 405 -0.29 -5.94 3.76
CA TYR A 405 1.07 -5.64 4.24
C TYR A 405 1.07 -4.80 5.53
N PHE A 406 0.33 -3.68 5.57
CA PHE A 406 0.26 -2.84 6.78
C PHE A 406 -0.50 -3.47 7.95
N ARG A 407 -1.42 -4.40 7.68
CA ARG A 407 -1.99 -5.26 8.75
C ARG A 407 -0.93 -6.16 9.36
N GLY A 408 -0.01 -6.68 8.54
CA GLY A 408 1.13 -7.45 9.01
C GLY A 408 2.07 -6.64 9.89
N ILE A 409 2.41 -5.41 9.47
CA ILE A 409 3.20 -4.47 10.28
C ILE A 409 2.50 -4.20 11.63
N SER A 410 1.19 -3.94 11.60
CA SER A 410 0.40 -3.69 12.81
C SER A 410 0.36 -4.87 13.77
N GLN A 411 0.37 -6.09 13.24
CA GLN A 411 0.46 -7.32 14.04
C GLN A 411 1.83 -7.43 14.69
N ALA A 412 2.92 -7.28 13.91
CA ALA A 412 4.28 -7.37 14.43
C ALA A 412 4.57 -6.31 15.50
N MET A 413 4.10 -5.08 15.28
CA MET A 413 4.33 -3.92 16.14
C MET A 413 3.22 -3.69 17.19
N ASN A 414 2.31 -4.64 17.39
CA ASN A 414 1.31 -4.53 18.45
C ASN A 414 2.01 -4.45 19.82
N ASN A 415 1.66 -3.45 20.62
CA ASN A 415 2.33 -3.09 21.88
C ASN A 415 3.84 -2.75 21.75
N SER A 416 4.35 -2.49 20.55
CA SER A 416 5.71 -1.94 20.36
C SER A 416 5.83 -0.58 21.03
N ILE A 417 7.04 -0.22 21.47
CA ILE A 417 7.33 1.14 21.94
C ILE A 417 7.28 2.16 20.79
N PHE A 418 7.37 1.71 19.53
CA PHE A 418 7.35 2.57 18.35
C PHE A 418 5.94 2.73 17.75
N LYS A 419 5.79 3.70 16.86
CA LYS A 419 4.55 3.99 16.13
C LYS A 419 4.74 3.72 14.64
N ILE A 420 3.64 3.43 13.95
CA ILE A 420 3.65 3.08 12.53
C ILE A 420 3.33 4.33 11.72
N GLY A 421 4.22 4.67 10.79
CA GLY A 421 3.99 5.62 9.71
C GLY A 421 4.06 4.92 8.36
N ILE A 422 3.50 5.57 7.34
CA ILE A 422 3.55 5.09 5.95
C ILE A 422 4.28 6.10 5.08
N TYR A 423 5.18 5.62 4.22
CA TYR A 423 5.65 6.37 3.07
C TYR A 423 4.93 5.88 1.81
N GLY A 424 4.42 6.80 0.97
CA GLY A 424 3.81 6.44 -0.31
C GLY A 424 2.97 7.55 -0.93
N THR A 425 2.31 7.25 -2.04
CA THR A 425 1.43 8.20 -2.74
C THR A 425 0.25 8.65 -1.88
N ARG A 426 -0.37 9.78 -2.23
CA ARG A 426 -1.56 10.31 -1.54
C ARG A 426 -2.68 9.27 -1.41
N ASN A 427 -2.98 8.53 -2.48
CA ASN A 427 -4.04 7.52 -2.46
C ASN A 427 -3.69 6.38 -1.50
N VAL A 428 -2.47 5.83 -1.61
CA VAL A 428 -1.98 4.75 -0.73
C VAL A 428 -2.06 5.18 0.73
N CYS A 429 -1.50 6.34 1.07
CA CYS A 429 -1.51 6.88 2.43
C CYS A 429 -2.94 7.05 2.99
N ASN A 430 -3.87 7.61 2.20
CA ASN A 430 -5.27 7.77 2.63
C ASN A 430 -5.97 6.42 2.84
N ARG A 431 -5.82 5.50 1.88
CA ARG A 431 -6.51 4.19 1.88
C ARG A 431 -6.03 3.31 3.03
N VAL A 432 -4.72 3.22 3.23
CA VAL A 432 -4.13 2.43 4.31
C VAL A 432 -4.47 3.05 5.67
N THR A 433 -4.40 4.37 5.82
CA THR A 433 -4.78 5.06 7.08
C THR A 433 -6.25 4.82 7.43
N ALA A 434 -7.15 4.78 6.44
CA ALA A 434 -8.58 4.55 6.64
C ALA A 434 -8.95 3.07 6.87
N ALA A 435 -8.04 2.14 6.56
CA ALA A 435 -8.31 0.71 6.63
C ALA A 435 -8.29 0.19 8.07
N SER A 436 -9.27 -0.64 8.43
CA SER A 436 -9.27 -1.32 9.73
C SER A 436 -8.04 -2.24 9.88
N GLY A 437 -7.35 -2.10 11.02
CA GLY A 437 -6.24 -2.97 11.42
C GLY A 437 -4.85 -2.54 10.98
N THR A 438 -4.65 -1.33 10.47
CA THR A 438 -3.34 -0.82 9.99
C THR A 438 -2.67 0.21 10.93
N ASN A 439 -3.39 0.75 11.93
CA ASN A 439 -2.86 1.60 13.03
C ASN A 439 -1.87 2.71 12.63
N ILE A 440 -2.06 3.34 11.45
CA ILE A 440 -1.16 4.38 10.93
C ILE A 440 -1.32 5.68 11.71
N LEU A 441 -0.22 6.14 12.32
CA LEU A 441 -0.17 7.43 13.01
C LEU A 441 0.01 8.59 12.02
N TYR A 442 1.03 8.52 11.17
CA TYR A 442 1.40 9.60 10.25
C TYR A 442 1.70 9.12 8.83
N SER A 443 1.54 10.02 7.86
CA SER A 443 1.91 9.80 6.46
C SER A 443 3.13 10.65 6.06
N TYR A 444 4.08 10.02 5.38
CA TYR A 444 5.18 10.63 4.64
C TYR A 444 4.84 10.51 3.16
N VAL A 445 4.53 11.63 2.52
CA VAL A 445 3.85 11.60 1.22
C VAL A 445 4.87 11.76 0.09
N ALA A 446 4.89 10.81 -0.83
CA ALA A 446 5.75 10.78 -2.01
C ALA A 446 5.22 11.72 -3.12
N ASP A 447 5.03 13.00 -2.81
CA ASP A 447 4.38 13.97 -3.69
C ASP A 447 5.27 14.36 -4.90
N MET A 448 6.58 14.16 -4.81
CA MET A 448 7.56 14.39 -5.89
C MET A 448 7.30 13.50 -7.10
N SER A 449 6.77 12.30 -6.89
CA SER A 449 6.33 11.37 -7.94
C SER A 449 4.98 11.79 -8.52
N TYR A 450 4.89 13.02 -9.04
CA TYR A 450 3.64 13.65 -9.47
C TYR A 450 2.98 12.98 -10.69
N GLY A 451 3.71 12.12 -11.39
CA GLY A 451 3.21 11.32 -12.50
C GLY A 451 2.55 9.99 -12.08
N TRP A 452 2.76 9.54 -10.84
CA TRP A 452 2.22 8.27 -10.33
C TRP A 452 0.70 8.35 -10.14
N SER A 453 0.03 7.26 -10.47
CA SER A 453 -1.43 7.15 -10.42
C SER A 453 -2.02 7.56 -9.07
N GLY A 454 -1.39 7.16 -7.96
CA GLY A 454 -1.83 7.48 -6.60
C GLY A 454 -1.68 8.95 -6.18
N ASN A 455 -1.02 9.79 -6.98
CA ASN A 455 -0.90 11.23 -6.75
C ASN A 455 -1.80 12.08 -7.68
N LEU A 456 -2.47 11.44 -8.64
CA LEU A 456 -3.27 12.12 -9.65
C LEU A 456 -4.76 12.13 -9.27
N GLY A 457 -5.18 13.21 -8.63
CA GLY A 457 -6.59 13.42 -8.24
C GLY A 457 -6.91 13.04 -6.79
N PHE A 458 -5.88 12.82 -5.97
CA PHE A 458 -6.05 12.46 -4.57
C PHE A 458 -5.66 13.62 -3.64
N LYS A 459 -6.44 13.77 -2.57
CA LYS A 459 -6.21 14.79 -1.53
C LYS A 459 -4.99 14.42 -0.69
N MET A 460 -4.28 15.42 -0.19
CA MET A 460 -3.25 15.20 0.83
C MET A 460 -3.85 14.51 2.07
N PRO A 461 -3.22 13.45 2.61
CA PRO A 461 -3.70 12.78 3.82
C PRO A 461 -3.80 13.72 5.02
N LYS A 462 -4.90 13.65 5.77
CA LYS A 462 -5.09 14.50 6.96
C LYS A 462 -4.02 14.28 8.04
N ASN A 463 -3.41 13.10 8.09
CA ASN A 463 -2.35 12.72 9.03
C ASN A 463 -0.94 12.93 8.45
N TRP A 464 -0.76 13.69 7.36
CA TRP A 464 0.57 13.94 6.82
C TRP A 464 1.50 14.62 7.85
N ALA A 465 2.71 14.09 7.98
CA ALA A 465 3.81 14.62 8.77
C ALA A 465 4.92 15.17 7.87
N PHE A 466 5.15 14.52 6.74
CA PHE A 466 6.19 14.86 5.77
C PHE A 466 5.62 14.83 4.35
N ASP A 467 6.09 15.75 3.50
CA ASP A 467 5.71 15.94 2.10
C ASP A 467 7.00 16.05 1.28
N GLN A 468 7.38 15.01 0.56
CA GLN A 468 8.57 14.97 -0.31
C GLN A 468 8.19 15.52 -1.69
N PHE A 469 8.91 16.51 -2.21
CA PHE A 469 8.43 17.23 -3.40
C PHE A 469 9.46 17.55 -4.48
N VAL A 470 10.76 17.46 -4.21
CA VAL A 470 11.80 17.69 -5.24
C VAL A 470 13.13 17.06 -4.85
N GLU A 471 13.85 16.51 -5.82
CA GLU A 471 15.21 15.99 -5.68
C GLU A 471 16.24 16.97 -6.24
N TYR A 472 17.38 17.14 -5.56
CA TYR A 472 18.57 17.83 -6.09
C TYR A 472 19.82 17.55 -5.24
N SER A 473 21.00 17.92 -5.75
CA SER A 473 22.26 17.79 -5.01
C SER A 473 22.56 19.02 -4.15
N ALA A 474 22.87 18.80 -2.86
CA ALA A 474 23.32 19.82 -1.92
C ALA A 474 24.43 19.27 -1.02
N ALA A 475 25.43 20.09 -0.66
CA ALA A 475 26.58 19.65 0.14
C ALA A 475 27.32 18.40 -0.39
N GLY A 476 27.29 18.20 -1.72
CA GLY A 476 27.86 17.01 -2.38
C GLY A 476 27.06 15.72 -2.13
N VAL A 477 25.78 15.83 -1.77
CA VAL A 477 24.86 14.71 -1.51
C VAL A 477 23.58 14.94 -2.30
N ASP A 478 23.07 13.90 -2.96
CA ASP A 478 21.72 13.92 -3.53
C ASP A 478 20.71 13.80 -2.40
N ILE A 479 19.81 14.79 -2.33
CA ILE A 479 18.76 14.88 -1.32
C ILE A 479 17.40 15.00 -1.98
N ASP A 480 16.41 14.37 -1.35
CA ASP A 480 15.01 14.67 -1.57
C ASP A 480 14.58 15.73 -0.55
N GLN A 481 14.17 16.90 -1.03
CA GLN A 481 13.69 17.97 -0.17
C GLN A 481 12.24 17.70 0.25
N VAL A 482 12.02 17.88 1.55
CA VAL A 482 10.80 17.45 2.24
C VAL A 482 10.28 18.61 3.10
N ALA A 483 8.97 18.79 3.16
CA ALA A 483 8.32 19.72 4.09
C ALA A 483 7.77 18.97 5.30
N SER A 484 7.96 19.53 6.50
CA SER A 484 7.32 19.04 7.72
C SER A 484 6.01 19.79 8.00
N SER A 485 4.97 19.05 8.40
CA SER A 485 3.73 19.63 8.95
C SER A 485 3.88 20.04 10.42
N GLY A 486 4.96 19.63 11.08
CA GLY A 486 5.22 19.84 12.51
C GLY A 486 4.59 18.80 13.45
N LYS A 487 3.84 17.81 12.92
CA LYS A 487 3.24 16.73 13.74
C LYS A 487 4.27 15.74 14.27
N ASP A 488 5.21 15.37 13.41
CA ASP A 488 6.37 14.59 13.78
C ASP A 488 7.57 15.54 13.84
N GLN A 489 8.20 15.61 15.01
CA GLN A 489 9.34 16.50 15.23
C GLN A 489 10.68 15.82 15.01
N GLY A 490 10.71 14.51 14.73
CA GLY A 490 11.92 13.69 14.70
C GLY A 490 12.58 13.53 16.07
N SER A 491 13.52 12.61 16.16
CA SER A 491 14.27 12.29 17.38
C SER A 491 15.60 13.02 17.43
N GLY A 492 15.89 13.71 18.54
CA GLY A 492 17.14 14.43 18.76
C GLY A 492 18.08 13.75 19.78
N THR A 493 17.66 12.64 20.37
CA THR A 493 18.42 11.92 21.40
C THR A 493 18.31 10.42 21.16
N PHE A 494 19.44 9.73 21.27
CA PHE A 494 19.55 8.31 21.01
C PHE A 494 20.22 7.64 22.19
N LYS A 495 19.52 6.68 22.81
CA LYS A 495 20.04 5.91 23.93
C LYS A 495 19.55 4.47 23.80
N VAL A 496 20.50 3.55 23.67
CA VAL A 496 20.18 2.13 23.69
C VAL A 496 19.72 1.76 25.11
N ASP A 497 18.51 1.23 25.20
CA ASP A 497 18.00 0.55 26.39
C ASP A 497 18.03 -0.96 26.12
N PRO A 498 18.91 -1.72 26.79
CA PRO A 498 18.96 -3.17 26.63
C PRO A 498 17.61 -3.86 26.86
N ASN A 499 16.76 -3.33 27.74
CA ASN A 499 15.43 -3.91 27.97
C ASN A 499 14.47 -3.61 26.83
N ALA A 500 14.52 -2.42 26.23
CA ALA A 500 13.76 -2.11 25.01
C ALA A 500 14.15 -3.05 23.87
N VAL A 501 15.45 -3.32 23.68
CA VAL A 501 15.94 -4.28 22.68
C VAL A 501 15.36 -5.69 22.92
N ARG A 502 15.37 -6.17 24.17
CA ARG A 502 14.77 -7.47 24.55
C ARG A 502 13.27 -7.53 24.32
N LEU A 503 12.57 -6.46 24.65
CA LEU A 503 11.11 -6.36 24.51
C LEU A 503 10.69 -6.34 23.05
N GLU A 504 11.33 -5.54 22.19
CA GLU A 504 11.03 -5.53 20.76
C GLU A 504 11.36 -6.87 20.10
N PHE A 505 12.45 -7.53 20.53
CA PHE A 505 12.73 -8.91 20.12
C PHE A 505 11.59 -9.87 20.49
N ALA A 506 11.13 -9.84 21.74
CA ALA A 506 10.15 -10.78 22.24
C ALA A 506 8.73 -10.56 21.67
N ARG A 507 8.34 -9.30 21.48
CA ARG A 507 6.97 -8.92 21.07
C ARG A 507 6.55 -9.52 19.75
N THR A 508 7.39 -9.42 18.71
CA THR A 508 7.03 -9.98 17.40
C THR A 508 6.85 -11.48 17.46
N LEU A 509 7.77 -12.19 18.14
CA LEU A 509 7.67 -13.66 18.27
C LEU A 509 6.37 -14.06 18.98
N ILE A 510 6.00 -13.34 20.03
CA ILE A 510 4.76 -13.57 20.78
C ILE A 510 3.52 -13.23 19.95
N ASN A 511 3.48 -12.05 19.31
CA ASN A 511 2.33 -11.58 18.54
C ASN A 511 2.01 -12.51 17.36
N ASN A 512 3.03 -13.10 16.74
CA ASN A 512 2.86 -14.04 15.65
C ASN A 512 2.36 -15.42 16.16
N ALA A 513 2.89 -15.91 17.28
CA ALA A 513 2.41 -17.14 17.93
C ALA A 513 0.96 -17.12 18.40
N TYR A 514 0.35 -15.93 18.49
CA TYR A 514 -0.96 -15.70 19.08
C TYR A 514 -2.12 -15.67 18.08
N GLN A 515 -1.90 -15.96 16.79
CA GLN A 515 -2.99 -15.94 15.78
C GLN A 515 -3.99 -17.12 15.85
N LEU A 516 -4.05 -17.87 16.97
CA LEU A 516 -5.13 -18.80 17.32
C LEU A 516 -6.37 -18.02 17.81
N LYS A 517 -7.09 -17.42 16.86
CA LYS A 517 -8.10 -16.37 17.05
C LYS A 517 -9.41 -16.67 17.79
N PRO A 518 -9.77 -17.86 18.33
CA PRO A 518 -11.06 -17.92 19.01
C PRO A 518 -11.14 -17.13 20.32
N LEU A 519 -10.06 -16.86 21.07
CA LEU A 519 -10.17 -16.24 22.42
C LEU A 519 -8.97 -15.37 22.78
N GLN A 520 -9.19 -14.08 23.03
CA GLN A 520 -8.14 -13.16 23.45
C GLN A 520 -8.36 -12.71 24.90
N PRO A 521 -7.42 -13.04 25.81
CA PRO A 521 -6.96 -12.08 26.79
C PRO A 521 -5.77 -11.29 26.24
N ASP A 522 -5.75 -9.98 26.47
CA ASP A 522 -4.54 -9.17 26.27
C ASP A 522 -3.37 -9.80 27.02
N ILE A 523 -2.23 -10.04 26.34
CA ILE A 523 -1.03 -10.50 27.04
C ILE A 523 -0.56 -9.35 27.93
N PRO A 524 -0.42 -9.56 29.26
CA PRO A 524 0.11 -8.56 30.16
C PRO A 524 1.47 -8.04 29.69
N THR A 525 1.83 -6.82 30.08
CA THR A 525 3.14 -6.25 29.79
C THR A 525 4.25 -7.20 30.24
N LEU A 526 5.05 -7.68 29.28
CA LEU A 526 6.21 -8.52 29.55
C LEU A 526 7.27 -7.70 30.28
N GLU A 527 7.85 -8.27 31.33
CA GLU A 527 8.94 -7.67 32.11
C GLU A 527 10.20 -8.51 31.93
N VAL A 528 11.33 -7.85 31.68
CA VAL A 528 12.64 -8.53 31.59
C VAL A 528 13.04 -9.01 32.97
N ASP A 529 13.36 -10.30 33.09
CA ASP A 529 13.65 -10.99 34.37
C ASP A 529 12.48 -10.93 35.38
N GLY A 530 11.28 -10.67 34.88
CA GLY A 530 10.05 -10.70 35.64
C GLY A 530 9.53 -12.13 35.89
N PRO A 531 8.36 -12.24 36.56
CA PRO A 531 7.68 -13.51 36.72
C PRO A 531 7.23 -14.08 35.37
N GLU A 532 7.05 -15.39 35.33
CA GLU A 532 6.43 -16.05 34.19
C GLU A 532 4.97 -15.58 34.03
N ILE A 533 4.61 -15.18 32.82
CA ILE A 533 3.24 -14.79 32.47
C ILE A 533 2.46 -16.04 32.09
N HIS A 534 1.33 -16.26 32.75
CA HIS A 534 0.40 -17.34 32.44
C HIS A 534 -0.86 -16.78 31.76
N VAL A 535 -1.20 -17.31 30.58
CA VAL A 535 -2.39 -16.94 29.82
C VAL A 535 -3.22 -18.20 29.55
N SER A 536 -4.49 -18.18 29.97
CA SER A 536 -5.43 -19.29 29.77
C SER A 536 -6.45 -18.96 28.68
N THR A 537 -6.65 -19.88 27.74
CA THR A 537 -7.69 -19.81 26.69
C THR A 537 -8.57 -21.06 26.76
N ILE A 538 -9.68 -21.14 26.00
CA ILE A 538 -10.47 -22.40 25.93
C ILE A 538 -9.70 -23.52 25.21
N LEU A 539 -8.70 -23.20 24.39
CA LEU A 539 -7.97 -24.18 23.60
C LEU A 539 -6.66 -24.63 24.26
N ALA A 540 -5.99 -23.75 24.99
CA ALA A 540 -4.65 -23.99 25.53
C ALA A 540 -4.30 -23.08 26.71
N GLU A 541 -3.28 -23.49 27.47
CA GLU A 541 -2.55 -22.70 28.47
C GLU A 541 -1.20 -22.28 27.91
N PHE A 542 -0.84 -21.01 28.09
CA PHE A 542 0.43 -20.44 27.62
C PHE A 542 1.24 -19.93 28.80
N TYR A 543 2.55 -20.21 28.80
CA TYR A 543 3.48 -19.67 29.79
C TYR A 543 4.64 -18.97 29.08
N ILE A 544 4.89 -17.71 29.40
CA ILE A 544 5.84 -16.86 28.68
C ILE A 544 6.81 -16.23 29.68
N LYS A 545 8.11 -16.31 29.41
CA LYS A 545 9.15 -15.69 30.24
C LYS A 545 10.23 -15.04 29.40
N LEU A 546 10.58 -13.81 29.73
CA LEU A 546 11.69 -13.06 29.12
C LEU A 546 12.81 -12.86 30.12
N SER A 547 14.04 -13.19 29.76
CA SER A 547 15.22 -13.02 30.61
C SER A 547 16.38 -12.34 29.89
N SER A 548 17.20 -11.65 30.67
CA SER A 548 18.49 -11.08 30.24
C SER A 548 19.62 -12.10 30.17
N THR A 549 19.39 -13.33 30.62
CA THR A 549 20.39 -14.41 30.66
C THR A 549 19.89 -15.65 29.92
N PHE A 550 20.84 -16.43 29.38
CA PHE A 550 20.52 -17.75 28.83
C PHE A 550 20.27 -18.74 29.96
N ALA A 551 19.33 -19.65 29.75
CA ALA A 551 19.06 -20.70 30.72
C ALA A 551 20.19 -21.73 30.67
N SER A 552 20.76 -22.06 31.83
CA SER A 552 21.85 -23.05 31.94
C SER A 552 21.36 -24.49 31.73
N ASN A 553 20.08 -24.77 32.01
CA ASN A 553 19.39 -26.04 31.79
C ASN A 553 17.94 -25.79 31.37
N ASP A 554 17.58 -26.14 30.13
CA ASP A 554 16.20 -26.09 29.63
C ASP A 554 15.61 -27.52 29.60
N SER A 555 15.18 -28.03 30.75
CA SER A 555 14.37 -29.25 30.77
C SER A 555 13.11 -29.04 29.91
N GLY A 556 12.76 -30.04 29.08
CA GLY A 556 11.64 -29.95 28.15
C GLY A 556 11.94 -29.34 26.77
N ALA A 557 13.18 -28.88 26.50
CA ALA A 557 13.57 -28.37 25.17
C ALA A 557 14.94 -28.93 24.71
N PRO A 558 15.05 -30.25 24.43
CA PRO A 558 16.35 -30.91 24.23
C PRO A 558 17.00 -30.63 22.86
N LEU A 559 16.26 -30.07 21.88
CA LEU A 559 16.75 -29.88 20.52
C LEU A 559 17.05 -28.42 20.25
N GLY A 560 18.33 -28.06 20.22
CA GLY A 560 18.81 -26.72 19.91
C GLY A 560 19.31 -26.61 18.47
N PHE A 561 18.83 -25.60 17.75
CA PHE A 561 19.36 -25.19 16.45
C PHE A 561 20.11 -23.88 16.61
N THR A 562 21.35 -23.84 16.12
CA THR A 562 22.10 -22.59 16.05
C THR A 562 21.62 -21.77 14.85
N ILE A 563 21.44 -20.47 15.08
CA ILE A 563 21.13 -19.48 14.07
C ILE A 563 22.31 -18.53 13.98
N SER A 564 22.83 -18.36 12.77
CA SER A 564 23.99 -17.52 12.48
C SER A 564 23.68 -16.59 11.32
N ASN A 565 23.89 -15.30 11.52
CA ASN A 565 23.58 -14.24 10.55
C ASN A 565 22.16 -14.34 9.98
N GLY A 566 21.21 -14.62 10.86
CA GLY A 566 19.80 -14.76 10.49
C GLY A 566 19.48 -16.03 9.69
N LYS A 567 20.41 -16.98 9.57
CA LYS A 567 20.20 -18.24 8.84
C LYS A 567 20.24 -19.41 9.80
N LEU A 568 19.27 -20.30 9.64
CA LEU A 568 19.24 -21.59 10.33
C LEU A 568 20.36 -22.48 9.81
N GLY A 569 20.98 -23.25 10.71
CA GLY A 569 21.98 -24.25 10.33
C GLY A 569 21.40 -25.35 9.41
N THR A 570 22.26 -25.98 8.61
CA THR A 570 21.89 -27.03 7.65
C THR A 570 21.24 -28.27 8.29
N GLN A 571 21.48 -28.50 9.59
CA GLN A 571 20.84 -29.56 10.37
C GLN A 571 19.30 -29.44 10.38
N VAL A 572 18.75 -28.23 10.23
CA VAL A 572 17.29 -28.02 10.22
C VAL A 572 16.66 -28.64 8.97
N GLN A 573 17.30 -28.54 7.81
CA GLN A 573 16.75 -29.07 6.57
C GLN A 573 16.63 -30.59 6.59
N SER A 574 17.66 -31.28 7.09
CA SER A 574 17.62 -32.75 7.23
C SER A 574 16.51 -33.23 8.16
N GLU A 575 16.16 -32.42 9.17
CA GLU A 575 15.05 -32.74 10.06
C GLU A 575 13.70 -32.49 9.35
N ILE A 576 13.52 -31.36 8.67
CA ILE A 576 12.32 -31.09 7.85
C ILE A 576 12.02 -32.24 6.87
N ASP A 577 13.05 -32.72 6.17
CA ASP A 577 12.91 -33.76 5.15
C ASP A 577 12.41 -35.08 5.78
N LYS A 578 12.99 -35.49 6.93
CA LYS A 578 12.50 -36.65 7.70
C LYS A 578 11.03 -36.50 8.09
N PHE A 579 10.60 -35.30 8.47
CA PHE A 579 9.20 -35.05 8.84
C PHE A 579 8.27 -35.18 7.63
N LYS A 580 8.65 -34.61 6.48
CA LYS A 580 7.88 -34.71 5.22
C LYS A 580 7.75 -36.15 4.75
N GLU A 581 8.80 -36.94 4.86
CA GLU A 581 8.78 -38.36 4.48
C GLU A 581 7.76 -39.15 5.31
N ALA A 582 7.73 -38.89 6.62
CA ALA A 582 6.88 -39.59 7.55
C ALA A 582 5.42 -39.11 7.61
N HIS A 583 5.09 -37.94 7.04
CA HIS A 583 3.75 -37.35 7.14
C HIS A 583 3.21 -36.82 5.82
N GLU A 584 2.16 -37.47 5.31
CA GLU A 584 1.52 -37.12 4.02
C GLU A 584 0.97 -35.69 3.98
N ALA A 585 0.37 -35.20 5.08
CA ALA A 585 -0.14 -33.84 5.21
C ALA A 585 0.98 -32.76 5.19
N ALA A 586 2.22 -33.13 5.48
CA ALA A 586 3.37 -32.23 5.54
C ALA A 586 4.15 -32.15 4.22
N ARG A 587 3.98 -33.12 3.32
CA ARG A 587 4.78 -33.24 2.08
C ARG A 587 4.73 -32.00 1.20
N ASN A 588 3.53 -31.41 1.08
CA ASN A 588 3.29 -30.26 0.22
C ASN A 588 3.46 -28.91 0.94
N PHE A 589 3.83 -28.92 2.22
CA PHE A 589 3.97 -27.69 2.99
C PHE A 589 5.40 -27.14 2.88
N ASP A 590 5.51 -25.83 2.68
CA ASP A 590 6.79 -25.12 2.55
C ASP A 590 7.33 -24.62 3.90
N PHE A 591 7.95 -25.54 4.64
CA PHE A 591 8.59 -25.22 5.92
C PHE A 591 9.80 -24.29 5.77
N THR A 592 10.44 -24.27 4.60
CA THR A 592 11.64 -23.47 4.35
C THR A 592 11.28 -21.99 4.30
N ALA A 593 10.19 -21.63 3.63
CA ALA A 593 9.66 -20.26 3.65
C ALA A 593 9.29 -19.81 5.08
N LEU A 594 8.68 -20.70 5.86
CA LEU A 594 8.23 -20.43 7.23
C LEU A 594 9.37 -20.24 8.23
N LEU A 595 10.41 -21.06 8.10
CA LEU A 595 11.59 -21.01 8.97
C LEU A 595 12.56 -19.91 8.52
N GLY A 596 12.53 -19.55 7.24
CA GLY A 596 13.26 -18.43 6.66
C GLY A 596 12.91 -17.07 7.27
N THR A 597 11.75 -16.93 7.92
CA THR A 597 11.36 -15.69 8.62
C THR A 597 11.88 -15.63 10.06
N LEU A 598 12.02 -16.78 10.75
CA LEU A 598 12.48 -16.87 12.15
C LEU A 598 13.97 -16.63 12.30
N GLY A 599 14.77 -17.10 11.33
CA GLY A 599 16.20 -16.90 11.33
C GLY A 599 16.58 -15.42 11.47
N PRO A 600 16.15 -14.54 10.54
CA PRO A 600 16.40 -13.11 10.62
C PRO A 600 15.88 -12.47 11.91
N MET A 601 14.78 -12.99 12.47
CA MET A 601 14.25 -12.51 13.74
C MET A 601 15.20 -12.76 14.92
N ILE A 602 15.83 -13.94 14.95
CA ILE A 602 16.76 -14.33 16.02
C ILE A 602 18.15 -13.72 15.81
N GLY A 603 18.57 -13.56 14.56
CA GLY A 603 19.86 -13.00 14.19
C GLY A 603 21.00 -13.98 14.52
N ASN A 604 21.65 -13.79 15.66
CA ASN A 604 22.68 -14.71 16.16
C ASN A 604 22.25 -15.29 17.51
N GLY A 605 22.16 -16.61 17.60
CA GLY A 605 21.75 -17.27 18.83
C GLY A 605 21.28 -18.70 18.61
N ASN A 606 20.35 -19.15 19.45
CA ASN A 606 19.83 -20.52 19.42
C ASN A 606 18.30 -20.52 19.47
N LEU A 607 17.70 -21.45 18.73
CA LEU A 607 16.31 -21.82 18.88
C LEU A 607 16.27 -23.23 19.49
N LYS A 608 15.78 -23.35 20.72
CA LYS A 608 15.61 -24.64 21.39
C LYS A 608 14.14 -25.01 21.44
N VAL A 609 13.83 -26.27 21.18
CA VAL A 609 12.47 -26.78 21.08
C VAL A 609 12.37 -28.15 21.74
N GLY A 610 11.24 -28.42 22.39
CA GLY A 610 10.90 -29.76 22.83
C GLY A 610 9.51 -29.92 23.41
N MET A 611 9.22 -31.15 23.82
CA MET A 611 8.03 -31.51 24.57
C MET A 611 8.23 -31.20 26.05
N SER A 612 7.20 -30.66 26.70
CA SER A 612 7.22 -30.29 28.10
C SER A 612 5.93 -30.75 28.79
N THR A 613 6.00 -30.94 30.10
CA THR A 613 4.84 -31.26 30.93
C THR A 613 4.66 -30.25 32.06
N LYS A 614 3.42 -29.81 32.31
CA LYS A 614 3.12 -28.83 33.38
C LYS A 614 1.69 -28.95 33.88
N ASN A 615 1.50 -29.08 35.19
CA ASN A 615 0.18 -29.25 35.81
C ASN A 615 -0.61 -30.43 35.20
N GLY A 616 0.06 -31.57 35.01
CA GLY A 616 -0.43 -32.73 34.26
C GLY A 616 -0.40 -32.56 32.74
N MET A 617 -0.43 -31.30 32.26
CA MET A 617 -0.20 -30.81 30.89
C MET A 617 0.72 -31.64 30.00
N LEU A 618 0.35 -32.09 28.79
CA LEU A 618 1.36 -32.33 27.75
C LEU A 618 1.35 -31.15 26.77
N GLY A 619 2.53 -30.63 26.49
CA GLY A 619 2.70 -29.47 25.63
C GLY A 619 4.09 -29.38 25.05
N PHE A 620 4.44 -28.18 24.60
CA PHE A 620 5.72 -27.90 23.98
C PHE A 620 6.34 -26.65 24.61
N LYS A 621 7.67 -26.62 24.65
CA LYS A 621 8.46 -25.48 25.09
C LYS A 621 9.38 -25.03 23.97
N VAL A 622 9.42 -23.72 23.76
CA VAL A 622 10.27 -23.02 22.81
C VAL A 622 11.12 -22.03 23.58
N VAL A 623 12.43 -22.06 23.37
CA VAL A 623 13.36 -21.08 23.93
C VAL A 623 14.13 -20.43 22.80
N CYS A 624 13.91 -19.14 22.60
CA CYS A 624 14.65 -18.32 21.64
C CYS A 624 15.72 -17.54 22.40
N GLU A 625 16.98 -17.88 22.16
CA GLU A 625 18.15 -17.19 22.70
C GLU A 625 18.77 -16.34 21.59
N SER A 626 19.00 -15.06 21.87
CA SER A 626 19.65 -14.13 20.94
C SER A 626 20.73 -13.34 21.66
N THR A 627 21.87 -13.16 21.00
CA THR A 627 22.88 -12.17 21.37
C THR A 627 22.91 -11.07 20.33
N THR A 628 22.38 -9.91 20.70
CA THR A 628 22.37 -8.72 19.85
C THR A 628 23.55 -7.83 20.19
N LYS A 629 24.39 -7.52 19.19
CA LYS A 629 25.42 -6.48 19.33
C LYS A 629 24.78 -5.11 19.17
N VAL A 630 25.00 -4.22 20.12
CA VAL A 630 24.61 -2.81 20.06
C VAL A 630 25.86 -1.95 20.10
N VAL A 631 25.84 -0.84 19.35
CA VAL A 631 26.97 0.10 19.27
C VAL A 631 26.52 1.46 19.78
N THR A 632 27.19 1.96 20.81
CA THR A 632 26.96 3.30 21.37
C THR A 632 28.28 4.06 21.38
N ASN A 633 28.37 5.17 20.64
CA ASN A 633 29.60 5.99 20.54
C ASN A 633 30.86 5.16 20.19
N GLY A 634 30.73 4.19 19.29
CA GLY A 634 31.82 3.30 18.87
C GLY A 634 32.17 2.17 19.86
N GLN A 635 31.56 2.14 21.05
CA GLN A 635 31.68 1.04 21.99
C GLN A 635 30.66 -0.05 21.68
N GLN A 636 31.08 -1.32 21.68
CA GLN A 636 30.22 -2.47 21.44
C GLN A 636 29.80 -3.12 22.76
N GLU A 637 28.51 -3.38 22.90
CA GLU A 637 27.93 -4.14 24.00
C GLU A 637 27.10 -5.30 23.45
N ASN A 638 27.09 -6.44 24.15
CA ASN A 638 26.23 -7.56 23.84
C ASN A 638 24.97 -7.52 24.72
N VAL A 639 23.81 -7.39 24.09
CA VAL A 639 22.50 -7.57 24.73
C VAL A 639 22.07 -9.02 24.56
N THR A 640 22.15 -9.78 25.64
CA THR A 640 21.67 -11.17 25.72
C THR A 640 20.18 -11.19 26.00
N THR A 641 19.43 -12.01 25.26
CA THR A 641 17.99 -12.17 25.38
C THR A 641 17.61 -13.65 25.36
N SER A 642 16.79 -14.10 26.31
CA SER A 642 16.15 -15.42 26.27
C SER A 642 14.65 -15.27 26.42
N LEU A 643 13.89 -15.77 25.43
CA LEU A 643 12.44 -15.83 25.45
C LEU A 643 12.00 -17.29 25.51
N SER A 644 11.32 -17.68 26.57
CA SER A 644 10.67 -18.99 26.71
C SER A 644 9.17 -18.85 26.48
N ILE A 645 8.61 -19.70 25.62
CA ILE A 645 7.18 -19.85 25.38
C ILE A 645 6.83 -21.33 25.55
N GLU A 646 5.92 -21.64 26.47
CA GLU A 646 5.35 -22.97 26.65
C GLU A 646 3.87 -22.96 26.30
N ILE A 647 3.41 -24.00 25.58
CA ILE A 647 2.03 -24.12 25.11
C ILE A 647 1.51 -25.51 25.48
N TYR A 648 0.41 -25.56 26.22
CA TYR A 648 -0.22 -26.79 26.68
C TYR A 648 -1.67 -26.86 26.23
N THR A 649 -2.04 -27.90 25.49
CA THR A 649 -3.38 -28.02 24.90
C THR A 649 -4.42 -28.52 25.91
N LYS A 650 -5.67 -28.06 25.78
CA LYS A 650 -6.84 -28.56 26.53
C LYS A 650 -7.57 -29.67 25.76
N PRO A 651 -8.49 -30.44 26.38
CA PRO A 651 -9.37 -31.36 25.65
C PRO A 651 -10.17 -30.62 24.55
N ASN A 652 -10.23 -31.17 23.32
CA ASN A 652 -10.74 -30.49 22.11
C ASN A 652 -9.93 -29.25 21.66
N GLY A 653 -8.85 -28.93 22.37
CA GLY A 653 -7.94 -27.84 22.07
C GLY A 653 -6.95 -28.22 20.97
N LEU A 654 -6.54 -27.24 20.17
CA LEU A 654 -5.56 -27.36 19.08
C LEU A 654 -5.78 -28.57 18.14
N GLY A 655 -7.02 -29.06 18.00
CA GLY A 655 -7.34 -30.19 17.12
C GLY A 655 -7.16 -31.59 17.74
N ILE A 656 -6.96 -31.71 19.06
CA ILE A 656 -6.95 -33.01 19.77
C ILE A 656 -8.37 -33.34 20.27
N PRO A 657 -9.06 -34.36 19.72
CA PRO A 657 -10.38 -34.75 20.19
C PRO A 657 -10.35 -35.14 21.68
N ALA A 658 -11.40 -34.81 22.44
CA ALA A 658 -11.46 -35.07 23.88
C ALA A 658 -11.32 -36.57 24.22
N GLU A 659 -11.78 -37.45 23.34
CA GLU A 659 -11.64 -38.90 23.44
C GLU A 659 -10.19 -39.38 23.34
N ASP A 660 -9.37 -38.71 22.52
CA ASP A 660 -7.95 -39.01 22.32
C ASP A 660 -7.08 -38.34 23.39
N TYR A 661 -7.62 -37.35 24.11
CA TYR A 661 -6.88 -36.59 25.13
C TYR A 661 -6.49 -37.46 26.34
N LYS A 662 -7.39 -38.31 26.86
CA LYS A 662 -7.13 -39.12 28.07
C LYS A 662 -6.04 -40.19 27.88
N PRO A 663 -6.03 -41.01 26.80
CA PRO A 663 -5.00 -42.01 26.58
C PRO A 663 -3.59 -41.44 26.40
N ILE A 664 -3.47 -40.21 25.92
CA ILE A 664 -2.18 -39.52 25.73
C ILE A 664 -1.67 -38.94 27.06
N TYR A 665 -2.58 -38.33 27.82
CA TYR A 665 -2.22 -37.45 28.93
C TYR A 665 -2.03 -38.18 30.26
N VAL A 666 -2.88 -39.16 30.56
CA VAL A 666 -2.81 -39.90 31.84
C VAL A 666 -1.45 -40.60 32.00
N PRO A 667 -0.93 -41.35 30.99
CA PRO A 667 0.40 -41.97 31.08
C PRO A 667 1.54 -40.97 31.26
N VAL A 668 1.48 -39.81 30.59
CA VAL A 668 2.48 -38.72 30.68
C VAL A 668 2.46 -38.02 32.04
N SER A 669 1.29 -37.92 32.69
CA SER A 669 1.21 -37.38 34.06
C SER A 669 1.73 -38.35 35.12
N GLU A 670 1.77 -39.65 34.81
CA GLU A 670 2.23 -40.72 35.70
C GLU A 670 3.72 -41.08 35.49
N HIS A 671 4.29 -40.77 34.31
CA HIS A 671 5.68 -41.03 33.96
C HIS A 671 6.30 -39.77 33.33
N GLU A 672 7.42 -39.26 33.87
CA GLU A 672 8.16 -38.22 33.16
C GLU A 672 8.61 -38.78 31.79
N PRO A 673 8.17 -38.19 30.66
CA PRO A 673 8.52 -38.73 29.35
C PRO A 673 10.05 -38.71 29.18
N ASN A 674 10.63 -39.81 28.69
CA ASN A 674 12.05 -39.82 28.34
C ASN A 674 12.25 -38.94 27.09
N LEU A 675 12.61 -37.68 27.31
CA LEU A 675 12.79 -36.65 26.28
C LEU A 675 14.00 -36.90 25.37
N GLU A 676 14.87 -37.87 25.68
CA GLU A 676 16.04 -38.24 24.86
C GLU A 676 15.67 -39.12 23.65
N TRP A 677 14.44 -39.64 23.59
CA TRP A 677 14.03 -40.72 22.67
C TRP A 677 13.01 -40.31 21.58
N ILE A 678 13.16 -39.13 20.97
CA ILE A 678 12.17 -38.65 19.99
C ILE A 678 12.78 -38.58 18.57
N PRO A 679 12.56 -39.59 17.69
CA PRO A 679 12.82 -39.54 16.25
C PRO A 679 12.06 -38.42 15.50
N TRP A 680 11.18 -37.71 16.21
CA TRP A 680 10.19 -36.74 15.71
C TRP A 680 10.51 -35.28 16.07
N ALA A 681 11.76 -35.00 16.48
CA ALA A 681 12.35 -33.68 16.68
C ALA A 681 11.89 -32.63 15.63
N ALA A 682 11.94 -33.05 14.37
CA ALA A 682 11.50 -32.30 13.21
C ALA A 682 10.02 -31.89 13.22
N GLY A 683 9.14 -32.77 13.71
CA GLY A 683 7.71 -32.52 13.81
C GLY A 683 7.35 -31.44 14.83
N ALA A 684 8.12 -31.34 15.92
CA ALA A 684 7.96 -30.26 16.89
C ALA A 684 8.37 -28.90 16.30
N VAL A 685 9.51 -28.82 15.60
CA VAL A 685 9.96 -27.61 14.88
C VAL A 685 8.93 -27.14 13.86
N VAL A 686 8.37 -28.08 13.11
CA VAL A 686 7.34 -27.86 12.10
C VAL A 686 6.02 -27.38 12.72
N LEU A 687 5.58 -28.01 13.80
CA LEU A 687 4.39 -27.60 14.54
C LEU A 687 4.57 -26.18 15.09
N ILE A 688 5.76 -25.88 15.60
CA ILE A 688 6.10 -24.61 16.24
C ILE A 688 6.24 -23.49 15.23
N ALA A 689 6.95 -23.71 14.11
CA ALA A 689 6.98 -22.73 13.04
C ALA A 689 5.55 -22.45 12.53
N THR A 690 4.70 -23.48 12.40
CA THR A 690 3.31 -23.31 11.95
C THR A 690 2.43 -22.61 13.00
N ILE A 691 2.58 -22.92 14.29
CA ILE A 691 1.88 -22.21 15.39
C ILE A 691 2.34 -20.75 15.47
N ILE A 692 3.63 -20.49 15.27
CA ILE A 692 4.22 -19.15 15.32
C ILE A 692 3.85 -18.31 14.09
N MET A 693 3.76 -18.90 12.90
CA MET A 693 3.72 -18.11 11.66
C MET A 693 2.50 -18.37 10.75
N ALA A 694 1.75 -19.47 10.94
CA ALA A 694 0.61 -19.86 10.09
C ALA A 694 -0.48 -20.70 10.82
N PRO A 695 -1.13 -20.16 11.88
CA PRO A 695 -1.97 -20.96 12.78
C PRO A 695 -3.23 -21.57 12.16
N GLU A 696 -3.72 -21.04 11.04
CA GLU A 696 -4.82 -21.66 10.29
C GLU A 696 -4.45 -23.06 9.77
N VAL A 697 -3.17 -23.26 9.42
CA VAL A 697 -2.62 -24.56 9.00
C VAL A 697 -2.22 -25.40 10.21
N ALA A 698 -1.90 -24.75 11.34
CA ALA A 698 -1.54 -25.44 12.57
C ALA A 698 -2.67 -26.35 13.06
N ALA A 699 -3.95 -25.94 13.00
CA ALA A 699 -5.06 -26.80 13.44
C ALA A 699 -5.11 -28.15 12.69
N THR A 700 -4.81 -28.14 11.39
CA THR A 700 -4.79 -29.35 10.56
C THR A 700 -3.55 -30.21 10.81
N LEU A 701 -2.38 -29.59 10.97
CA LEU A 701 -1.12 -30.27 11.27
C LEU A 701 -1.06 -30.82 12.71
N VAL A 702 -1.58 -30.07 13.69
CA VAL A 702 -1.63 -30.46 15.11
C VAL A 702 -2.62 -31.60 15.33
N GLY A 703 -3.81 -31.57 14.72
CA GLY A 703 -4.74 -32.70 14.79
C GLY A 703 -4.19 -34.00 14.17
N THR A 704 -3.24 -33.88 13.23
CA THR A 704 -2.56 -35.03 12.61
C THR A 704 -1.38 -35.51 13.47
N ALA A 705 -0.57 -34.60 14.01
CA ALA A 705 0.54 -34.93 14.93
C ALA A 705 0.05 -35.53 16.26
N ALA A 706 -1.08 -35.04 16.78
CA ALA A 706 -1.69 -35.51 18.02
C ALA A 706 -2.16 -36.97 17.95
N LYS A 707 -2.56 -37.45 16.76
CA LYS A 707 -2.98 -38.85 16.55
C LYS A 707 -1.82 -39.84 16.54
N LEU A 708 -0.58 -39.38 16.38
CA LEU A 708 0.63 -40.22 16.28
C LEU A 708 1.45 -40.27 17.59
N LEU A 709 1.35 -39.25 18.45
CA LEU A 709 1.93 -39.23 19.80
C LEU A 709 1.63 -40.53 20.61
N PRO A 710 0.39 -41.05 20.67
CA PRO A 710 0.12 -42.26 21.47
C PRO A 710 0.78 -43.54 20.95
N ALA A 711 1.02 -43.68 19.65
CA ALA A 711 1.59 -44.92 19.08
C ALA A 711 3.05 -45.16 19.52
N THR A 712 3.77 -44.10 19.92
CA THR A 712 5.16 -44.18 20.37
C THR A 712 5.33 -44.22 21.89
N PHE A 713 4.41 -43.62 22.67
CA PHE A 713 4.47 -43.65 24.14
C PHE A 713 3.90 -44.95 24.74
N ILE A 714 3.01 -45.64 24.02
CA ILE A 714 2.41 -46.91 24.48
C ILE A 714 3.30 -48.12 24.13
N ALA A 715 4.29 -47.95 23.23
CA ALA A 715 5.19 -49.01 22.78
C ALA A 715 6.54 -49.09 23.53
N ALA A 716 6.72 -48.31 24.60
CA ALA A 716 7.93 -48.29 25.44
C ALA A 716 7.65 -48.90 26.83
#